data_AF-A0A2A2S8M4-F1
#
_entry.id   AF-A0A2A2S8M4-F1
#
_cell.length_a   1.000
_cell.length_b   1.000
_cell.length_c   1.000
_cell.angle_alpha   90.00
_cell.angle_beta   90.00
_cell.angle_gamma   90.00
#
_symmetry.space_group_name_H-M   'P 1'
#
loop_
_entity.id
_entity.type
_entity.pdbx_description
1 polymer ?
#
loop_
_entity_poly.entity_id
_entity_poly.type
_entity_poly.pdbx_seq_one_letter_code
_entity_poly.pdbx_strand_id
1 'polypeptide(L)'
;MSNNLIKAPTRLQLFYLRSMILIGVFCMLFFLYSLLNKSVIGYKPLYWLLISTFIYTFFKILYEWYHYWAISVPVNPDAKKTYTVDIFTTFCAGEPYEMIVETLTAIQAIRYPHETFLCDEADDPYLKQVCKELGVHHVTRTKKINAKAGNINNALAQSSGELCVILDPDHVPVPEFLDPIVGHFNNPEIGYVQIVQAYYNQHNGWIAKGAAQQTYQFYGPMMMCMNSYGTVQAIGANCTFRRTALESIGGHAAGLAEDMHTAMQLHARKWKSVYVPAVLTRGLVPATLSAYYKQQIKWSRGVFELLVTSYVKLFNKFNWRQKLHYGLLPLFYLSGFVFLINFAIPIASLFMDTFPLRMDFSDFLIISTPFITAVILIRHFVQQWVMEDNERGFHVVGGLLLIGTWWVFILGFIYTIIRKNVPYIATPKDVKDEKNLKNNLPNIFVLVLSVAAIVYGLYNDWSPFTLFMAAITSLNCLFMVFMLFASSELKFQVYLDKHKTLFGIISHIKNFKRHFWLFRRKVYVGVRRFSLLLTISVVCFSIYAARHSDDETSDDIKGRFQNVNYPIQQKLSSDTLLIDITQNAKQQKQALENPSYFQSVKGVIYSKGNYWYKNVTPLTKKSIVADFEEIRKTGINTIKVYGPNIYDHSILDAADKKNLKIHYSFWLPGPASFIDNNNNLQEQADIIIKAVENNKLNPSITTWNLGNTTYQQLAQFLQGPKLLNAQQQYINFLKSLVKKIKLADPSRPLTIDLLCSPTLGQTIRLLHEQIPEIDAFGLIINNKEALKFIRPDFNIPYFLSSADPNTLKNTHPQGGIFYANWQDQQSGNAITLDGLKDVWGRNKRYLYQISKAWHGSIPAYNLPTIKILKPALTTTAGAYLPYNALIYLTNKWHIAAYINTDLKFEWYLVKTDSWGNATDMKKVGDGPKVYISIPQNSERYRVYLIATKGNNQTGDYTTLNTPLQIN
;
A
#
# COMPACT_ATOMS: atom_id res chain seq x y z
N MET A 1 28.72 36.30 12.98
CA MET A 1 27.48 35.48 12.98
C MET A 1 27.37 34.68 14.28
N SER A 2 27.26 35.35 15.43
CA SER A 2 27.23 34.72 16.76
C SER A 2 25.78 34.46 17.21
N ASN A 3 25.24 33.24 16.99
CA ASN A 3 24.23 32.62 17.88
C ASN A 3 23.64 31.26 17.42
N ASN A 4 24.05 30.66 16.30
CA ASN A 4 23.47 29.38 15.88
C ASN A 4 24.21 28.17 16.46
N LEU A 5 24.34 28.12 17.80
CA LEU A 5 24.61 26.85 18.47
C LEU A 5 23.28 26.13 18.66
N ILE A 6 23.15 24.96 18.05
CA ILE A 6 22.00 24.08 18.26
C ILE A 6 21.88 23.79 19.76
N LYS A 7 20.70 24.00 20.32
CA LYS A 7 20.45 23.74 21.74
C LYS A 7 20.35 22.24 21.99
N ALA A 8 20.96 21.80 23.09
CA ALA A 8 20.82 20.44 23.58
C ALA A 8 19.33 20.10 23.83
N PRO A 9 18.91 18.85 23.58
CA PRO A 9 17.53 18.43 23.81
C PRO A 9 17.16 18.50 25.30
N THR A 10 15.99 19.05 25.61
CA THR A 10 15.46 19.05 26.98
C THR A 10 14.99 17.64 27.39
N ARG A 11 14.89 17.39 28.70
CA ARG A 11 14.35 16.11 29.22
C ARG A 11 12.95 15.80 28.66
N LEU A 12 12.10 16.83 28.52
CA LEU A 12 10.76 16.69 27.96
C LEU A 12 10.79 16.34 26.46
N GLN A 13 11.69 16.96 25.68
CA GLN A 13 11.85 16.63 24.27
C GLN A 13 12.35 15.19 24.06
N LEU A 14 13.30 14.74 24.89
CA LEU A 14 13.76 13.35 24.88
C LEU A 14 12.65 12.38 25.25
N PHE A 15 11.83 12.72 26.25
CA PHE A 15 10.65 11.93 26.61
C PHE A 15 9.68 11.82 25.43
N TYR A 16 9.30 12.93 24.79
CA TYR A 16 8.42 12.90 23.61
C TYR A 16 8.99 12.06 22.47
N LEU A 17 10.25 12.26 22.12
CA LEU A 17 10.91 11.50 21.06
C LEU A 17 10.92 10.00 21.34
N ARG A 18 11.29 9.60 22.56
CA ARG A 18 11.35 8.19 22.97
C ARG A 18 9.97 7.54 23.00
N SER A 19 8.96 8.24 23.53
CA SER A 19 7.57 7.78 23.51
C SER A 19 7.07 7.59 22.08
N MET A 20 7.33 8.54 21.17
CA MET A 20 6.96 8.41 19.76
C MET A 20 7.68 7.24 19.09
N ILE A 21 8.97 7.02 19.36
CA ILE A 21 9.72 5.87 18.84
C ILE A 21 9.10 4.56 19.33
N LEU A 22 8.79 4.42 20.62
CA LEU A 22 8.17 3.20 21.16
C LEU A 22 6.80 2.93 20.53
N ILE A 23 5.95 3.95 20.40
CA ILE A 23 4.66 3.85 19.69
C ILE A 23 4.88 3.47 18.23
N GLY A 24 5.85 4.09 17.56
CA GLY A 24 6.21 3.79 16.17
C GLY A 24 6.66 2.34 15.97
N VAL A 25 7.46 1.79 16.89
CA VAL A 25 7.89 0.38 16.86
C VAL A 25 6.71 -0.55 17.05
N PHE A 26 5.81 -0.25 18.00
CA PHE A 26 4.58 -1.03 18.17
C PHE A 26 3.71 -1.01 16.90
N CYS A 27 3.52 0.16 16.29
CA CYS A 27 2.77 0.30 15.03
C CYS A 27 3.44 -0.47 13.88
N MET A 28 4.77 -0.44 13.80
CA MET A 28 5.54 -1.20 12.82
C MET A 28 5.34 -2.72 12.99
N LEU A 29 5.43 -3.23 14.22
CA LEU A 29 5.23 -4.65 14.52
C LEU A 29 3.79 -5.08 14.24
N PHE A 30 2.80 -4.26 14.60
CA PHE A 30 1.40 -4.50 14.28
C PHE A 30 1.17 -4.55 12.76
N PHE A 31 1.71 -3.58 12.02
CA PHE A 31 1.61 -3.55 10.56
C PHE A 31 2.25 -4.80 9.94
N LEU A 32 3.46 -5.18 10.38
CA LEU A 32 4.12 -6.41 9.92
C LEU A 32 3.31 -7.67 10.24
N TYR A 33 2.79 -7.78 11.46
CA TYR A 33 1.95 -8.89 11.89
C TYR A 33 0.71 -9.04 11.02
N SER A 34 0.03 -7.93 10.73
CA SER A 34 -1.15 -7.89 9.85
C SER A 34 -0.81 -8.36 8.43
N LEU A 35 0.36 -7.98 7.89
CA LEU A 35 0.80 -8.42 6.55
C LEU A 35 1.21 -9.90 6.48
N LEU A 36 1.62 -10.51 7.59
CA LEU A 36 2.03 -11.91 7.67
C LEU A 36 0.86 -12.89 7.88
N ASN A 37 -0.37 -12.38 8.00
CA ASN A 37 -1.55 -13.23 8.11
C ASN A 37 -1.73 -14.07 6.83
N LYS A 38 -2.03 -15.37 6.98
CA LYS A 38 -2.19 -16.32 5.86
C LYS A 38 -3.28 -15.89 4.88
N SER A 39 -4.33 -15.19 5.35
CA SER A 39 -5.39 -14.65 4.48
C SER A 39 -4.89 -13.57 3.52
N VAL A 40 -3.83 -12.86 3.89
CA VAL A 40 -3.27 -11.71 3.14
C VAL A 40 -2.30 -12.15 2.05
N ILE A 41 -1.82 -13.39 2.07
CA ILE A 41 -0.83 -13.88 1.11
C ILE A 41 -1.47 -14.02 -0.28
N GLY A 42 -1.03 -13.17 -1.22
CA GLY A 42 -1.40 -13.25 -2.63
C GLY A 42 -0.50 -14.19 -3.43
N TYR A 43 -0.10 -13.75 -4.61
CA TYR A 43 0.86 -14.43 -5.47
C TYR A 43 2.23 -14.48 -4.80
N LYS A 44 2.60 -15.67 -4.33
CA LYS A 44 3.72 -15.91 -3.41
C LYS A 44 5.05 -15.27 -3.86
N PRO A 45 5.47 -15.33 -5.14
CA PRO A 45 6.73 -14.70 -5.54
C PRO A 45 6.76 -13.19 -5.33
N LEU A 46 5.73 -12.47 -5.79
CA LEU A 46 5.63 -11.01 -5.60
C LEU A 46 5.37 -10.64 -4.14
N TYR A 47 4.60 -11.45 -3.41
CA TYR A 47 4.38 -11.28 -1.97
C TYR A 47 5.71 -11.31 -1.20
N TRP A 48 6.52 -12.36 -1.37
CA TRP A 48 7.77 -12.48 -0.61
C TRP A 48 8.82 -11.44 -1.03
N LEU A 49 8.84 -11.03 -2.30
CA LEU A 49 9.63 -9.87 -2.73
C LEU A 49 9.19 -8.61 -2.00
N LEU A 50 7.88 -8.32 -1.94
CA LEU A 50 7.34 -7.16 -1.22
C LEU A 50 7.63 -7.22 0.29
N ILE A 51 7.47 -8.37 0.93
CA ILE A 51 7.80 -8.54 2.34
C ILE A 51 9.30 -8.29 2.58
N SER A 52 10.18 -8.72 1.67
CA SER A 52 11.61 -8.44 1.79
C SER A 52 11.93 -6.94 1.74
N THR A 53 11.23 -6.15 0.92
CA THR A 53 11.43 -4.69 0.85
C THR A 53 10.89 -3.98 2.09
N PHE A 54 9.78 -4.44 2.65
CA PHE A 54 9.27 -3.96 3.94
C PHE A 54 10.23 -4.27 5.08
N ILE A 55 10.75 -5.50 5.19
CA ILE A 55 11.73 -5.87 6.22
C ILE A 55 12.97 -4.97 6.13
N TYR A 56 13.51 -4.76 4.93
CA TYR A 56 14.66 -3.86 4.74
C TYR A 56 14.33 -2.43 5.18
N THR A 57 13.14 -1.92 4.83
CA THR A 57 12.72 -0.56 5.15
C THR A 57 12.50 -0.39 6.67
N PHE A 58 11.92 -1.38 7.33
CA PHE A 58 11.77 -1.41 8.78
C PHE A 58 13.12 -1.43 9.46
N PHE A 59 14.05 -2.25 8.97
CA PHE A 59 15.40 -2.29 9.50
C PHE A 59 16.09 -0.91 9.40
N LYS A 60 15.99 -0.24 8.24
CA LYS A 60 16.54 1.10 8.05
C LYS A 60 15.92 2.14 9.01
N ILE A 61 14.60 2.09 9.18
CA ILE A 61 13.89 3.00 10.10
C ILE A 61 14.29 2.74 11.55
N LEU A 62 14.40 1.47 11.96
CA LEU A 62 14.87 1.10 13.30
C LEU A 62 16.31 1.55 13.54
N TYR A 63 17.17 1.51 12.52
CA TYR A 63 18.54 2.04 12.62
C TYR A 63 18.57 3.56 12.80
N GLU A 64 17.72 4.31 12.11
CA GLU A 64 17.56 5.76 12.32
C GLU A 64 17.01 6.06 13.72
N TRP A 65 15.97 5.34 14.17
CA TRP A 65 15.39 5.52 15.50
C TRP A 65 16.31 5.12 16.64
N TYR A 66 17.13 4.08 16.42
CA TYR A 66 18.21 3.71 17.33
C TYR A 66 19.12 4.91 17.57
N HIS A 67 19.57 5.61 16.52
CA HIS A 67 20.37 6.82 16.67
C HIS A 67 19.60 7.93 17.39
N TYR A 68 18.40 8.25 16.95
CA TYR A 68 17.60 9.34 17.52
C TYR A 68 17.33 9.15 19.02
N TRP A 69 17.31 7.92 19.52
CA TRP A 69 17.08 7.60 20.94
C TRP A 69 18.03 8.34 21.91
N ALA A 70 19.27 8.57 21.51
CA ALA A 70 20.30 9.18 22.33
C ALA A 70 20.86 10.48 21.74
N ILE A 71 20.09 11.19 20.92
CA ILE A 71 20.51 12.49 20.39
C ILE A 71 21.01 13.41 21.51
N SER A 72 22.20 13.99 21.34
CA SER A 72 22.78 14.94 22.29
C SER A 72 23.71 15.92 21.58
N VAL A 73 23.74 17.17 22.04
CA VAL A 73 24.69 18.17 21.57
C VAL A 73 25.92 18.15 22.48
N PRO A 74 27.14 17.94 21.96
CA PRO A 74 28.35 17.93 22.78
C PRO A 74 28.61 19.32 23.38
N VAL A 75 29.10 19.36 24.61
CA VAL A 75 29.55 20.61 25.24
C VAL A 75 30.87 20.99 24.58
N ASN A 76 30.99 22.26 24.18
CA ASN A 76 32.25 22.83 23.69
C ASN A 76 33.12 23.24 24.89
N PRO A 77 34.23 22.54 25.18
CA PRO A 77 35.12 22.89 26.28
C PRO A 77 36.07 24.02 25.89
N ASP A 78 36.41 24.87 26.84
CA ASP A 78 37.45 25.89 26.63
C ASP A 78 38.82 25.24 26.41
N ALA A 79 39.64 25.84 25.55
CA ALA A 79 41.01 25.38 25.33
C ALA A 79 41.87 25.64 26.57
N LYS A 80 42.46 24.58 27.15
CA LYS A 80 43.38 24.69 28.31
C LYS A 80 44.84 24.87 27.90
N LYS A 81 45.15 24.54 26.65
CA LYS A 81 46.48 24.59 26.04
C LYS A 81 46.33 25.16 24.63
N THR A 82 47.32 25.94 24.19
CA THR A 82 47.50 26.31 22.78
C THR A 82 48.18 25.16 22.04
N TYR A 83 47.51 24.61 21.03
CA TYR A 83 48.05 23.56 20.17
C TYR A 83 48.66 24.20 18.92
N THR A 84 49.76 23.65 18.40
CA THR A 84 50.19 23.96 17.03
C THR A 84 49.28 23.25 16.03
N VAL A 85 48.86 23.96 14.99
CA VAL A 85 47.89 23.45 14.01
C VAL A 85 48.43 23.59 12.60
N ASP A 86 48.39 22.50 11.84
CA ASP A 86 48.63 22.51 10.39
C ASP A 86 47.30 22.34 9.66
N ILE A 87 47.06 23.14 8.63
CA ILE A 87 45.87 23.05 7.78
C ILE A 87 46.30 22.59 6.38
N PHE A 88 45.77 21.45 5.95
CA PHE A 88 46.03 20.86 4.65
C PHE A 88 44.82 21.02 3.74
N THR A 89 45.03 21.60 2.56
CA THR A 89 44.08 21.56 1.45
C THR A 89 44.76 20.98 0.21
N THR A 90 43.98 20.44 -0.72
CA THR A 90 44.51 19.73 -1.90
C THR A 90 44.12 20.43 -3.19
N PHE A 91 44.99 20.39 -4.20
CA PHE A 91 44.63 20.79 -5.56
C PHE A 91 44.92 19.67 -6.55
N CYS A 92 44.01 19.47 -7.49
CA CYS A 92 44.16 18.60 -8.65
C CYS A 92 43.94 19.39 -9.94
N ALA A 93 44.68 19.00 -11.00
CA ALA A 93 44.52 19.62 -12.32
C ALA A 93 43.05 19.60 -12.80
N GLY A 94 42.56 20.77 -13.23
CA GLY A 94 41.19 20.97 -13.69
C GLY A 94 40.22 21.54 -12.64
N GLU A 95 40.65 21.71 -11.38
CA GLU A 95 39.88 22.48 -10.41
C GLU A 95 39.99 24.00 -10.68
N PRO A 96 38.92 24.79 -10.46
CA PRO A 96 38.96 26.23 -10.76
C PRO A 96 39.95 26.98 -9.85
N TYR A 97 40.87 27.75 -10.44
CA TYR A 97 41.85 28.52 -9.67
C TYR A 97 41.21 29.49 -8.68
N GLU A 98 40.15 30.19 -9.08
CA GLU A 98 39.44 31.15 -8.22
C GLU A 98 38.93 30.51 -6.93
N MET A 99 38.41 29.28 -7.02
CA MET A 99 37.94 28.50 -5.87
C MET A 99 39.08 28.18 -4.90
N ILE A 100 40.26 27.79 -5.43
CA ILE A 100 41.44 27.49 -4.61
C ILE A 100 41.95 28.76 -3.92
N VAL A 101 42.06 29.86 -4.67
CA VAL A 101 42.53 31.16 -4.15
C VAL A 101 41.60 31.67 -3.05
N GLU A 102 40.28 31.58 -3.25
CA GLU A 102 39.27 31.95 -2.26
C GLU A 102 39.43 31.12 -0.97
N THR A 103 39.53 29.79 -1.11
CA THR A 103 39.71 28.90 0.04
C THR A 103 41.02 29.16 0.77
N LEU A 104 42.15 29.33 0.08
CA LEU A 104 43.44 29.62 0.72
C LEU A 104 43.43 30.97 1.44
N THR A 105 42.82 32.00 0.83
CA THR A 105 42.67 33.32 1.45
C THR A 105 41.82 33.22 2.72
N ALA A 106 40.74 32.45 2.69
CA ALA A 106 39.88 32.23 3.84
C ALA A 106 40.56 31.39 4.95
N ILE A 107 41.39 30.40 4.58
CA ILE A 107 42.20 29.65 5.54
C ILE A 107 43.16 30.59 6.27
N GLN A 108 43.90 31.44 5.54
CA GLN A 108 44.81 32.42 6.14
C GLN A 108 44.09 33.44 7.05
N ALA A 109 42.80 33.65 6.85
CA ALA A 109 41.97 34.51 7.70
C ALA A 109 41.49 33.83 9.00
N ILE A 110 41.77 32.54 9.22
CA ILE A 110 41.47 31.85 10.49
C ILE A 110 42.28 32.49 11.62
N ARG A 111 41.61 32.91 12.69
CA ARG A 111 42.22 33.70 13.77
C ARG A 111 43.20 32.92 14.64
N TYR A 112 42.96 31.61 14.79
CA TYR A 112 43.81 30.77 15.63
C TYR A 112 45.15 30.51 14.91
N PRO A 113 46.31 30.61 15.59
CA PRO A 113 47.62 30.43 14.96
C PRO A 113 47.75 29.06 14.26
N HIS A 114 48.15 29.06 13.00
CA HIS A 114 48.26 27.85 12.19
C HIS A 114 49.26 28.02 11.04
N GLU A 115 49.77 26.90 10.54
CA GLU A 115 50.54 26.81 9.29
C GLU A 115 49.64 26.20 8.20
N THR A 116 49.71 26.74 6.98
CA THR A 116 48.84 26.28 5.87
C THR A 116 49.66 25.61 4.79
N PHE A 117 49.17 24.48 4.30
CA PHE A 117 49.81 23.67 3.27
C PHE A 117 48.84 23.43 2.10
N LEU A 118 49.23 23.89 0.90
CA LEU A 118 48.59 23.49 -0.35
C LEU A 118 49.30 22.23 -0.87
N CYS A 119 48.58 21.11 -0.83
CA CYS A 119 49.05 19.83 -1.37
C CYS A 119 48.66 19.77 -2.86
N ASP A 120 49.55 20.23 -3.73
CA ASP A 120 49.33 20.39 -5.16
C ASP A 120 49.79 19.14 -5.94
N GLU A 121 48.84 18.40 -6.51
CA GLU A 121 49.13 17.25 -7.39
C GLU A 121 49.60 17.64 -8.79
N ALA A 122 49.34 18.87 -9.25
CA ALA A 122 49.69 19.35 -10.58
C ALA A 122 51.08 20.04 -10.63
N ASP A 123 51.63 20.40 -9.48
CA ASP A 123 52.84 21.21 -9.36
C ASP A 123 52.73 22.56 -10.11
N ASP A 124 51.59 23.21 -9.94
CA ASP A 124 51.15 24.33 -10.76
C ASP A 124 51.94 25.63 -10.48
N PRO A 125 52.59 26.24 -11.49
CA PRO A 125 53.39 27.45 -11.29
C PRO A 125 52.61 28.66 -10.79
N TYR A 126 51.35 28.80 -11.19
CA TYR A 126 50.50 29.92 -10.75
C TYR A 126 50.16 29.74 -9.26
N LEU A 127 49.79 28.54 -8.84
CA LEU A 127 49.49 28.27 -7.43
C LEU A 127 50.73 28.34 -6.53
N LYS A 128 51.92 28.02 -7.03
CA LYS A 128 53.19 28.29 -6.31
C LYS A 128 53.35 29.77 -5.99
N GLN A 129 53.08 30.64 -6.98
CA GLN A 129 53.18 32.08 -6.81
C GLN A 129 52.12 32.59 -5.81
N VAL A 130 50.87 32.16 -5.95
CA VAL A 130 49.79 32.49 -5.00
C VAL A 130 50.14 32.04 -3.57
N CYS A 131 50.67 30.83 -3.42
CA CYS A 131 51.10 30.33 -2.12
C CYS A 131 52.18 31.20 -1.49
N LYS A 132 53.17 31.64 -2.28
CA LYS A 132 54.23 32.54 -1.82
C LYS A 132 53.67 33.89 -1.36
N GLU A 133 52.70 34.45 -2.09
CA GLU A 133 52.06 35.72 -1.74
C GLU A 133 51.21 35.62 -0.47
N LEU A 134 50.51 34.50 -0.27
CA LEU A 134 49.65 34.26 0.88
C LEU A 134 50.38 33.70 2.11
N GLY A 135 51.68 33.39 2.02
CA GLY A 135 52.41 32.73 3.10
C GLY A 135 51.97 31.27 3.35
N VAL A 136 51.58 30.56 2.29
CA VAL A 136 51.18 29.16 2.31
C VAL A 136 52.34 28.28 1.84
N HIS A 137 52.57 27.15 2.51
CA HIS A 137 53.54 26.15 2.07
C HIS A 137 52.98 25.39 0.86
N HIS A 138 53.62 25.53 -0.29
CA HIS A 138 53.32 24.72 -1.46
C HIS A 138 54.05 23.38 -1.37
N VAL A 139 53.30 22.27 -1.42
CA VAL A 139 53.84 20.92 -1.33
C VAL A 139 53.36 20.12 -2.53
N THR A 140 54.30 19.47 -3.22
CA THR A 140 54.00 18.55 -4.32
C THR A 140 54.66 17.18 -4.10
N ARG A 141 54.33 16.22 -4.98
CA ARG A 141 54.90 14.87 -5.00
C ARG A 141 55.05 14.33 -6.41
N THR A 142 56.12 13.58 -6.64
CA THR A 142 56.41 12.93 -7.94
C THR A 142 55.63 11.63 -8.13
N LYS A 143 55.41 10.85 -7.06
CA LYS A 143 54.67 9.57 -7.09
C LYS A 143 53.23 9.74 -6.59
N LYS A 144 52.26 9.69 -7.52
CA LYS A 144 50.82 9.89 -7.26
C LYS A 144 50.12 8.59 -6.85
N ILE A 145 50.42 8.12 -5.64
CA ILE A 145 49.81 6.90 -5.07
C ILE A 145 48.71 7.30 -4.06
N ASN A 146 47.59 6.57 -4.02
CA ASN A 146 46.50 6.77 -3.05
C ASN A 146 45.78 8.14 -3.10
N ALA A 147 45.81 8.83 -4.24
CA ALA A 147 45.07 10.08 -4.48
C ALA A 147 45.19 11.07 -3.29
N LYS A 148 44.06 11.63 -2.83
CA LYS A 148 43.98 12.58 -1.70
C LYS A 148 44.74 12.11 -0.46
N ALA A 149 44.52 10.87 -0.02
CA ALA A 149 45.16 10.35 1.19
C ALA A 149 46.68 10.33 1.09
N GLY A 150 47.22 9.92 -0.05
CA GLY A 150 48.67 9.95 -0.26
C GLY A 150 49.23 11.37 -0.38
N ASN A 151 48.44 12.32 -0.90
CA ASN A 151 48.86 13.71 -1.02
C ASN A 151 48.95 14.37 0.36
N ILE A 152 47.94 14.15 1.21
CA ILE A 152 47.96 14.58 2.61
C ILE A 152 49.13 13.93 3.38
N ASN A 153 49.38 12.63 3.19
CA ASN A 153 50.51 11.96 3.86
C ASN A 153 51.89 12.53 3.46
N ASN A 154 52.04 13.00 2.22
CA ASN A 154 53.25 13.67 1.76
C ASN A 154 53.47 15.02 2.47
N ALA A 155 52.39 15.77 2.69
CA ALA A 155 52.44 17.03 3.45
C ALA A 155 52.61 16.80 4.96
N LEU A 156 52.01 15.74 5.51
CA LEU A 156 52.20 15.34 6.92
C LEU A 156 53.67 15.06 7.25
N ALA A 157 54.46 14.55 6.29
CA ALA A 157 55.89 14.31 6.46
C ALA A 157 56.74 15.59 6.48
N GLN A 158 56.18 16.73 6.06
CA GLN A 158 56.85 18.03 5.95
C GLN A 158 56.33 19.07 6.94
N SER A 159 55.48 18.64 7.88
CA SER A 159 54.77 19.51 8.82
C SER A 159 54.86 18.92 10.24
N SER A 160 54.66 19.74 11.27
CA SER A 160 54.98 19.37 12.66
C SER A 160 53.91 19.76 13.70
N GLY A 161 52.76 20.28 13.27
CA GLY A 161 51.65 20.69 14.13
C GLY A 161 51.05 19.53 14.92
N GLU A 162 50.72 19.75 16.19
CA GLU A 162 50.10 18.75 17.07
C GLU A 162 48.72 18.31 16.55
N LEU A 163 48.01 19.22 15.88
CA LEU A 163 46.72 18.99 15.24
C LEU A 163 46.81 19.23 13.73
N CYS A 164 46.09 18.43 12.97
CA CYS A 164 46.07 18.44 11.51
C CYS A 164 44.64 18.62 11.01
N VAL A 165 44.32 19.75 10.39
CA VAL A 165 43.03 19.99 9.76
C VAL A 165 43.11 19.56 8.30
N ILE A 166 42.16 18.74 7.85
CA ILE A 166 41.99 18.41 6.44
C ILE A 166 40.77 19.17 5.91
N LEU A 167 40.98 20.11 4.99
CA LEU A 167 39.94 20.88 4.31
C LEU A 167 39.93 20.56 2.82
N ASP A 168 38.75 20.30 2.27
CA ASP A 168 38.61 20.20 0.81
C ASP A 168 38.80 21.59 0.17
N PRO A 169 39.35 21.65 -1.05
CA PRO A 169 39.63 22.90 -1.76
C PRO A 169 38.39 23.75 -2.05
N ASP A 170 37.21 23.16 -2.02
CA ASP A 170 35.94 23.84 -2.28
C ASP A 170 35.22 24.26 -0.99
N HIS A 171 35.81 24.08 0.19
CA HIS A 171 35.21 24.43 1.48
C HIS A 171 35.86 25.67 2.08
N VAL A 172 35.15 26.79 2.02
CA VAL A 172 35.63 28.08 2.51
C VAL A 172 35.36 28.19 4.03
N PRO A 173 36.40 28.26 4.89
CA PRO A 173 36.24 28.40 6.34
C PRO A 173 35.89 29.82 6.78
N VAL A 174 35.28 29.94 7.96
CA VAL A 174 35.10 31.21 8.68
C VAL A 174 36.30 31.51 9.59
N PRO A 175 36.58 32.78 9.94
CA PRO A 175 37.71 33.14 10.81
C PRO A 175 37.74 32.42 12.17
N GLU A 176 36.57 32.07 12.71
CA GLU A 176 36.39 31.35 13.98
C GLU A 176 36.45 29.81 13.85
N PHE A 177 36.96 29.26 12.73
CA PHE A 177 36.91 27.82 12.44
C PHE A 177 37.47 26.93 13.56
N LEU A 178 38.59 27.29 14.18
CA LEU A 178 39.24 26.48 15.21
C LEU A 178 38.68 26.69 16.62
N ASP A 179 37.95 27.78 16.86
CA ASP A 179 37.47 28.19 18.18
C ASP A 179 36.64 27.10 18.89
N PRO A 180 35.67 26.43 18.24
CA PRO A 180 34.89 25.37 18.88
C PRO A 180 35.49 23.96 18.71
N ILE A 181 36.73 23.86 18.22
CA ILE A 181 37.38 22.58 17.89
C ILE A 181 38.51 22.27 18.87
N VAL A 182 39.45 23.20 19.03
CA VAL A 182 40.75 22.93 19.69
C VAL A 182 40.59 22.49 21.15
N GLY A 183 39.60 23.01 21.86
CA GLY A 183 39.37 22.66 23.27
C GLY A 183 39.02 21.19 23.48
N HIS A 184 38.44 20.51 22.49
CA HIS A 184 38.14 19.08 22.61
C HIS A 184 39.41 18.23 22.74
N PHE A 185 40.54 18.67 22.18
CA PHE A 185 41.81 17.95 22.29
C PHE A 185 42.46 18.03 23.67
N ASN A 186 41.90 18.78 24.62
CA ASN A 186 42.25 18.67 26.04
C ASN A 186 42.14 17.23 26.55
N ASN A 187 41.25 16.41 25.95
CA ASN A 187 41.23 14.98 26.22
C ASN A 187 42.27 14.26 25.32
N PRO A 188 43.31 13.63 25.90
CA PRO A 188 44.35 12.96 25.13
C PRO A 188 43.84 11.75 24.34
N GLU A 189 42.69 11.18 24.66
CA GLU A 189 42.10 10.04 23.95
C GLU A 189 41.36 10.45 22.66
N ILE A 190 41.09 11.75 22.45
CA ILE A 190 40.43 12.23 21.23
C ILE A 190 41.44 12.21 20.08
N GLY A 191 41.15 11.37 19.09
CA GLY A 191 41.93 11.25 17.86
C GLY A 191 41.47 12.20 16.77
N TYR A 192 40.19 12.58 16.74
CA TYR A 192 39.69 13.58 15.79
C TYR A 192 38.38 14.24 16.23
N VAL A 193 38.15 15.43 15.68
CA VAL A 193 36.94 16.23 15.80
C VAL A 193 36.42 16.50 14.39
N GLN A 194 35.17 16.12 14.13
CA GLN A 194 34.48 16.38 12.87
C GLN A 194 33.48 17.51 13.07
N ILE A 195 33.41 18.45 12.13
CA ILE A 195 32.36 19.48 12.11
C ILE A 195 31.35 19.23 10.97
N VAL A 196 30.32 20.06 10.92
CA VAL A 196 29.27 20.03 9.89
C VAL A 196 29.86 20.30 8.51
N GLN A 197 29.36 19.57 7.51
CA GLN A 197 29.53 19.93 6.11
C GLN A 197 28.27 20.66 5.61
N ALA A 198 28.41 21.94 5.28
CA ALA A 198 27.33 22.79 4.75
C ALA A 198 27.66 23.30 3.35
N TYR A 199 26.67 23.81 2.63
CA TYR A 199 26.80 24.12 1.20
C TYR A 199 26.19 25.46 0.83
N TYR A 200 26.88 26.22 -0.03
CA TYR A 200 26.36 27.51 -0.53
C TYR A 200 25.62 27.39 -1.88
N ASN A 201 25.96 26.42 -2.74
CA ASN A 201 25.41 26.30 -4.11
C ASN A 201 24.12 25.45 -4.23
N GLN A 202 23.49 25.08 -3.10
CA GLN A 202 22.27 24.27 -3.08
C GLN A 202 21.05 24.89 -3.79
N HIS A 203 21.15 26.15 -4.20
CA HIS A 203 20.13 26.89 -4.94
C HIS A 203 20.33 26.86 -6.46
N ASN A 204 21.45 26.32 -6.96
CA ASN A 204 21.83 26.33 -8.38
C ASN A 204 20.98 25.37 -9.26
N GLY A 205 20.15 24.51 -8.67
CA GLY A 205 19.24 23.62 -9.39
C GLY A 205 18.70 22.47 -8.51
N TRP A 206 17.81 21.65 -9.07
CA TRP A 206 17.19 20.50 -8.39
C TRP A 206 18.21 19.43 -8.02
N ILE A 207 19.26 19.22 -8.83
CA ILE A 207 20.34 18.26 -8.50
C ILE A 207 21.13 18.73 -7.28
N ALA A 208 21.65 19.98 -7.30
CA ALA A 208 22.36 20.56 -6.16
C ALA A 208 21.47 20.54 -4.89
N LYS A 209 20.23 21.00 -5.02
CA LYS A 209 19.26 20.99 -3.92
C LYS A 209 18.99 19.59 -3.39
N GLY A 210 18.81 18.62 -4.27
CA GLY A 210 18.56 17.23 -3.90
C GLY A 210 19.76 16.61 -3.19
N ALA A 211 20.97 16.85 -3.71
CA ALA A 211 22.21 16.39 -3.11
C ALA A 211 22.40 16.94 -1.69
N ALA A 212 22.19 18.24 -1.49
CA ALA A 212 22.24 18.85 -0.16
C ALA A 212 21.15 18.29 0.77
N GLN A 213 19.92 18.15 0.29
CA GLN A 213 18.81 17.61 1.08
C GLN A 213 19.04 16.19 1.61
N GLN A 214 19.78 15.36 0.89
CA GLN A 214 20.12 14.01 1.34
C GLN A 214 21.07 14.01 2.54
N THR A 215 21.87 15.06 2.72
CA THR A 215 22.89 15.12 3.78
C THR A 215 22.43 15.82 5.05
N TYR A 216 21.39 16.67 5.02
CA TYR A 216 20.98 17.45 6.20
C TYR A 216 20.64 16.59 7.44
N GLN A 217 20.01 15.43 7.25
CA GLN A 217 19.74 14.51 8.37
C GLN A 217 21.02 13.85 8.88
N PHE A 218 21.94 13.53 7.96
CA PHE A 218 23.20 12.88 8.28
C PHE A 218 24.10 13.85 9.06
N TYR A 219 24.46 15.00 8.49
CA TYR A 219 25.29 16.02 9.17
C TYR A 219 24.55 16.76 10.28
N GLY A 220 23.23 16.68 10.36
CA GLY A 220 22.49 17.24 11.47
C GLY A 220 22.37 16.26 12.65
N PRO A 221 21.16 15.75 12.90
CA PRO A 221 20.84 14.93 14.06
C PRO A 221 21.61 13.61 14.11
N MET A 222 21.85 12.92 12.99
CA MET A 222 22.51 11.59 13.02
C MET A 222 23.94 11.68 13.55
N MET A 223 24.74 12.64 13.10
CA MET A 223 26.11 12.83 13.59
C MET A 223 26.18 13.22 15.07
N MET A 224 25.18 13.96 15.57
CA MET A 224 25.03 14.21 17.02
C MET A 224 24.77 12.92 17.80
N CYS A 225 23.91 12.02 17.28
CA CYS A 225 23.65 10.71 17.88
C CYS A 225 24.91 9.82 17.85
N MET A 226 25.64 9.83 16.72
CA MET A 226 26.91 9.11 16.57
C MET A 226 27.96 9.60 17.58
N ASN A 227 27.96 10.89 17.93
CA ASN A 227 28.80 11.41 18.99
C ASN A 227 28.50 10.75 20.34
N SER A 228 27.23 10.64 20.72
CA SER A 228 26.79 9.98 21.95
C SER A 228 27.20 8.50 22.01
N TYR A 229 27.42 7.89 20.84
CA TYR A 229 27.81 6.49 20.71
C TYR A 229 29.31 6.26 20.53
N GLY A 230 30.10 7.33 20.35
CA GLY A 230 31.54 7.22 20.05
C GLY A 230 31.81 6.64 18.66
N THR A 231 30.92 6.91 17.71
CA THR A 231 30.98 6.42 16.31
C THR A 231 30.88 7.55 15.30
N VAL A 232 31.30 8.77 15.67
CA VAL A 232 31.32 9.92 14.76
C VAL A 232 32.08 9.54 13.50
N GLN A 233 31.50 9.82 12.34
CA GLN A 233 32.12 9.50 11.07
C GLN A 233 33.08 10.63 10.67
N ALA A 234 34.33 10.32 10.33
CA ALA A 234 35.14 11.30 9.59
C ALA A 234 34.60 11.37 8.15
N ILE A 235 34.35 12.59 7.67
CA ILE A 235 33.67 12.87 6.41
C ILE A 235 34.57 13.80 5.60
N GLY A 236 35.52 13.25 4.85
CA GLY A 236 36.29 13.84 3.75
C GLY A 236 37.08 15.13 4.01
N ALA A 237 36.41 16.16 4.53
CA ALA A 237 36.84 17.50 4.81
C ALA A 237 36.30 17.99 6.16
N ASN A 238 36.79 19.14 6.60
CA ASN A 238 36.35 19.80 7.82
C ASN A 238 36.55 18.90 9.06
N CYS A 239 37.65 18.14 9.06
CA CYS A 239 37.98 17.26 10.16
C CYS A 239 39.38 17.58 10.67
N THR A 240 39.47 17.80 11.98
CA THR A 240 40.73 18.04 12.68
C THR A 240 41.14 16.75 13.35
N PHE A 241 42.35 16.30 13.08
CA PHE A 241 42.94 15.09 13.63
C PHE A 241 44.05 15.44 14.60
N ARG A 242 44.24 14.61 15.62
CA ARG A 242 45.48 14.61 16.40
C ARG A 242 46.57 13.94 15.57
N ARG A 243 47.73 14.59 15.42
CA ARG A 243 48.85 14.04 14.63
C ARG A 243 49.26 12.65 15.08
N THR A 244 49.49 12.46 16.38
CA THR A 244 49.88 11.16 16.94
C THR A 244 48.84 10.07 16.69
N ALA A 245 47.55 10.43 16.54
CA ALA A 245 46.51 9.49 16.17
C ALA A 245 46.66 9.05 14.71
N LEU A 246 46.87 9.97 13.77
CA LEU A 246 47.14 9.65 12.37
C LEU A 246 48.43 8.83 12.22
N GLU A 247 49.51 9.23 12.87
CA GLU A 247 50.79 8.49 12.84
C GLU A 247 50.62 7.06 13.37
N SER A 248 49.81 6.87 14.40
CA SER A 248 49.55 5.53 14.94
C SER A 248 48.97 4.58 13.90
N ILE A 249 48.27 5.08 12.87
CA ILE A 249 47.69 4.29 11.77
C ILE A 249 48.48 4.38 10.45
N GLY A 250 49.66 5.00 10.47
CA GLY A 250 50.50 5.17 9.27
C GLY A 250 50.05 6.33 8.37
N GLY A 251 49.36 7.32 8.93
CA GLY A 251 48.83 8.49 8.23
C GLY A 251 47.35 8.37 7.85
N HIS A 252 46.90 9.23 6.95
CA HIS A 252 45.57 9.18 6.37
C HIS A 252 45.41 7.93 5.50
N ALA A 253 44.37 7.14 5.74
CA ALA A 253 44.22 5.80 5.16
C ALA A 253 43.81 5.87 3.68
N ALA A 254 44.36 4.99 2.83
CA ALA A 254 44.04 4.97 1.40
C ALA A 254 42.66 4.36 1.07
N GLY A 255 42.02 4.82 -0.01
CA GLY A 255 40.79 4.22 -0.54
C GLY A 255 39.91 5.23 -1.30
N LEU A 256 38.74 4.78 -1.78
CA LEU A 256 37.70 5.66 -2.35
C LEU A 256 36.85 6.37 -1.28
N ALA A 257 36.89 5.83 -0.06
CA ALA A 257 36.29 6.37 1.16
C ALA A 257 37.39 6.44 2.24
N GLU A 258 38.48 7.13 1.91
CA GLU A 258 39.71 7.31 2.69
C GLU A 258 39.46 7.83 4.11
N ASP A 259 38.50 8.73 4.22
CA ASP A 259 38.01 9.36 5.43
C ASP A 259 37.37 8.34 6.38
N MET A 260 36.44 7.54 5.86
CA MET A 260 35.81 6.46 6.59
C MET A 260 36.81 5.38 6.97
N HIS A 261 37.73 5.06 6.06
CA HIS A 261 38.80 4.12 6.34
C HIS A 261 39.69 4.61 7.51
N THR A 262 40.02 5.90 7.52
CA THR A 262 40.80 6.54 8.59
C THR A 262 40.07 6.44 9.93
N ALA A 263 38.78 6.83 9.97
CA ALA A 263 37.95 6.71 11.16
C ALA A 263 37.90 5.27 11.70
N MET A 264 37.72 4.28 10.81
CA MET A 264 37.72 2.85 11.18
C MET A 264 39.04 2.42 11.82
N GLN A 265 40.18 2.81 11.24
CA GLN A 265 41.48 2.44 11.80
C GLN A 265 41.75 3.11 13.15
N LEU A 266 41.38 4.38 13.31
CA LEU A 266 41.52 5.11 14.58
C LEU A 266 40.64 4.50 15.67
N HIS A 267 39.36 4.24 15.38
CA HIS A 267 38.46 3.57 16.32
C HIS A 267 38.92 2.17 16.70
N ALA A 268 39.48 1.41 15.75
CA ALA A 268 40.07 0.10 16.02
C ALA A 268 41.29 0.16 16.95
N ARG A 269 42.00 1.31 16.97
CA ARG A 269 43.06 1.64 17.93
C ARG A 269 42.57 2.36 19.19
N LYS A 270 41.25 2.36 19.44
CA LYS A 270 40.59 2.96 20.63
C LYS A 270 40.64 4.48 20.74
N TRP A 271 41.10 5.18 19.71
CA TRP A 271 40.93 6.64 19.63
C TRP A 271 39.45 7.00 19.65
N LYS A 272 39.12 8.08 20.38
CA LYS A 272 37.77 8.64 20.46
C LYS A 272 37.58 9.73 19.42
N SER A 273 36.32 9.95 19.06
CA SER A 273 35.91 10.91 18.04
C SER A 273 34.83 11.82 18.60
N VAL A 274 34.87 13.10 18.24
CA VAL A 274 33.87 14.10 18.65
C VAL A 274 33.23 14.76 17.44
N TYR A 275 31.94 15.10 17.56
CA TYR A 275 31.21 15.88 16.58
C TYR A 275 30.90 17.28 17.11
N VAL A 276 31.21 18.32 16.33
CA VAL A 276 30.87 19.70 16.65
C VAL A 276 29.78 20.18 15.68
N PRO A 277 28.53 20.37 16.15
CA PRO A 277 27.40 20.76 15.30
C PRO A 277 27.41 22.27 15.00
N ALA A 278 28.46 22.74 14.33
CA ALA A 278 28.62 24.13 13.93
C ALA A 278 28.98 24.24 12.43
N VAL A 279 28.35 25.18 11.74
CA VAL A 279 28.64 25.48 10.34
C VAL A 279 29.82 26.46 10.26
N LEU A 280 31.04 25.92 10.19
CA LEU A 280 32.27 26.72 10.14
C LEU A 280 32.90 26.75 8.75
N THR A 281 32.42 25.93 7.82
CA THR A 281 32.78 25.98 6.40
C THR A 281 31.53 25.87 5.55
N ARG A 282 31.60 26.37 4.31
CA ARG A 282 30.60 26.08 3.28
C ARG A 282 31.30 25.67 2.00
N GLY A 283 30.86 24.55 1.43
CA GLY A 283 31.39 24.05 0.16
C GLY A 283 30.36 23.84 -0.93
N LEU A 284 30.73 23.01 -1.90
CA LEU A 284 29.93 22.74 -3.11
C LEU A 284 29.35 21.33 -3.10
N VAL A 285 28.04 21.22 -3.35
CA VAL A 285 27.42 19.98 -3.81
C VAL A 285 27.52 19.86 -5.33
N PRO A 286 27.47 18.64 -5.91
CA PRO A 286 27.38 18.48 -7.35
C PRO A 286 26.14 19.17 -7.92
N ALA A 287 26.33 20.01 -8.93
CA ALA A 287 25.26 20.76 -9.59
C ALA A 287 24.64 20.06 -10.82
N THR A 288 25.36 19.10 -11.40
CA THR A 288 24.93 18.34 -12.59
C THR A 288 24.68 16.87 -12.27
N LEU A 289 23.82 16.22 -13.06
CA LEU A 289 23.50 14.81 -12.85
C LEU A 289 24.75 13.93 -13.02
N SER A 290 25.58 14.22 -14.03
CA SER A 290 26.82 13.48 -14.22
C SER A 290 27.79 13.60 -13.04
N ALA A 291 27.94 14.79 -12.45
CA ALA A 291 28.83 14.99 -11.30
C ALA A 291 28.28 14.27 -10.06
N TYR A 292 26.97 14.36 -9.84
CA TYR A 292 26.31 13.68 -8.72
C TYR A 292 26.45 12.15 -8.82
N TYR A 293 26.20 11.55 -9.98
CA TYR A 293 26.38 10.10 -10.16
C TYR A 293 27.83 9.64 -9.99
N LYS A 294 28.82 10.42 -10.47
CA LYS A 294 30.24 10.13 -10.22
C LYS A 294 30.59 10.16 -8.72
N GLN A 295 30.01 11.08 -7.97
CA GLN A 295 30.19 11.13 -6.52
C GLN A 295 29.51 9.93 -5.84
N GLN A 296 28.26 9.62 -6.20
CA GLN A 296 27.51 8.52 -5.59
C GLN A 296 28.12 7.14 -5.90
N ILE A 297 28.64 6.92 -7.11
CA ILE A 297 29.34 5.66 -7.42
C ILE A 297 30.63 5.52 -6.62
N LYS A 298 31.39 6.61 -6.44
CA LYS A 298 32.61 6.63 -5.62
C LYS A 298 32.30 6.25 -4.18
N TRP A 299 31.30 6.90 -3.58
CA TRP A 299 30.89 6.62 -2.20
C TRP A 299 30.32 5.20 -2.03
N SER A 300 29.40 4.79 -2.92
CA SER A 300 28.81 3.45 -2.87
C SER A 300 29.87 2.35 -2.99
N ARG A 301 30.74 2.43 -4.01
CA ARG A 301 31.83 1.48 -4.21
C ARG A 301 32.81 1.47 -3.04
N GLY A 302 33.20 2.64 -2.54
CA GLY A 302 34.15 2.79 -1.44
C GLY A 302 33.62 2.20 -0.13
N VAL A 303 32.37 2.48 0.22
CA VAL A 303 31.76 1.95 1.44
C VAL A 303 31.58 0.43 1.38
N PHE A 304 31.16 -0.12 0.24
CA PHE A 304 31.11 -1.58 0.07
C PHE A 304 32.51 -2.23 0.07
N GLU A 305 33.54 -1.58 -0.50
CA GLU A 305 34.93 -2.06 -0.40
C GLU A 305 35.36 -2.19 1.05
N LEU A 306 35.13 -1.15 1.86
CA LEU A 306 35.49 -1.15 3.27
C LEU A 306 34.74 -2.23 4.05
N LEU A 307 33.47 -2.51 3.72
CA LEU A 307 32.71 -3.60 4.34
C LEU A 307 33.37 -4.97 4.12
N VAL A 308 33.84 -5.26 2.90
CA VAL A 308 34.42 -6.57 2.56
C VAL A 308 35.93 -6.66 2.78
N THR A 309 36.59 -5.56 3.17
CA THR A 309 38.03 -5.51 3.42
C THR A 309 38.33 -5.04 4.86
N SER A 310 38.33 -3.74 5.10
CA SER A 310 38.74 -3.12 6.37
C SER A 310 37.84 -3.53 7.53
N TYR A 311 36.53 -3.62 7.33
CA TYR A 311 35.59 -4.03 8.38
C TYR A 311 35.85 -5.46 8.84
N VAL A 312 36.04 -6.40 7.90
CA VAL A 312 36.38 -7.81 8.22
C VAL A 312 37.69 -7.87 9.00
N LYS A 313 38.73 -7.16 8.54
CA LYS A 313 40.05 -7.14 9.20
C LYS A 313 40.03 -6.51 10.60
N LEU A 314 39.19 -5.48 10.79
CA LEU A 314 39.13 -4.70 12.03
C LEU A 314 38.01 -5.15 12.98
N PHE A 315 37.17 -6.13 12.59
CA PHE A 315 35.94 -6.50 13.29
C PHE A 315 36.16 -6.74 14.79
N ASN A 316 37.16 -7.53 15.16
CA ASN A 316 37.44 -7.87 16.56
C ASN A 316 38.02 -6.72 17.39
N LYS A 317 38.47 -5.63 16.75
CA LYS A 317 39.03 -4.45 17.41
C LYS A 317 37.97 -3.42 17.78
N PHE A 318 36.81 -3.49 17.14
CA PHE A 318 35.67 -2.60 17.39
C PHE A 318 34.87 -3.00 18.63
N ASN A 319 34.33 -2.00 19.33
CA ASN A 319 33.26 -2.23 20.30
C ASN A 319 31.94 -2.58 19.58
N TRP A 320 30.93 -3.06 20.31
CA TRP A 320 29.67 -3.52 19.69
C TRP A 320 28.92 -2.42 18.92
N ARG A 321 28.98 -1.16 19.37
CA ARG A 321 28.36 -0.01 18.67
C ARG A 321 29.07 0.31 17.37
N GLN A 322 30.41 0.27 17.38
CA GLN A 322 31.24 0.44 16.18
C GLN A 322 31.03 -0.70 15.18
N LYS A 323 30.91 -1.95 15.66
CA LYS A 323 30.54 -3.11 14.83
C LYS A 323 29.20 -2.88 14.13
N LEU A 324 28.20 -2.41 14.87
CA LEU A 324 26.87 -2.09 14.35
C LEU A 324 26.95 -0.92 13.35
N HIS A 325 27.59 0.20 13.71
CA HIS A 325 27.74 1.38 12.86
C HIS A 325 28.39 1.05 11.51
N TYR A 326 29.61 0.51 11.53
CA TYR A 326 30.35 0.22 10.31
C TYR A 326 29.75 -0.94 9.49
N GLY A 327 29.08 -1.89 10.15
CA GLY A 327 28.41 -3.00 9.48
C GLY A 327 27.11 -2.59 8.77
N LEU A 328 26.43 -1.56 9.27
CA LEU A 328 25.12 -1.14 8.75
C LEU A 328 25.17 0.06 7.79
N LEU A 329 26.22 0.89 7.82
CA LEU A 329 26.40 2.00 6.86
C LEU A 329 26.21 1.58 5.38
N PRO A 330 26.76 0.45 4.90
CA PRO A 330 26.59 0.02 3.51
C PRO A 330 25.14 -0.26 3.12
N LEU A 331 24.25 -0.53 4.10
CA LEU A 331 22.84 -0.76 3.81
C LEU A 331 22.17 0.44 3.15
N PHE A 332 22.63 1.66 3.40
CA PHE A 332 22.12 2.84 2.69
C PHE A 332 22.19 2.67 1.18
N TYR A 333 23.30 2.11 0.67
CA TYR A 333 23.49 1.86 -0.76
C TYR A 333 22.75 0.62 -1.26
N LEU A 334 22.46 -0.37 -0.40
CA LEU A 334 21.57 -1.50 -0.80
C LEU A 334 20.13 -1.05 -1.13
N SER A 335 19.75 0.18 -0.80
CA SER A 335 18.44 0.74 -1.18
C SER A 335 18.21 0.74 -2.69
N GLY A 336 19.28 0.71 -3.51
CA GLY A 336 19.15 0.60 -4.97
C GLY A 336 18.39 -0.64 -5.43
N PHE A 337 18.65 -1.80 -4.81
CA PHE A 337 17.92 -3.04 -5.10
C PHE A 337 16.46 -2.95 -4.65
N VAL A 338 16.22 -2.31 -3.51
CA VAL A 338 14.88 -2.17 -2.93
C VAL A 338 14.00 -1.26 -3.80
N PHE A 339 14.54 -0.17 -4.31
CA PHE A 339 13.85 0.68 -5.28
C PHE A 339 13.53 -0.09 -6.56
N LEU A 340 14.48 -0.84 -7.12
CA LEU A 340 14.24 -1.67 -8.30
C LEU A 340 13.11 -2.69 -8.08
N ILE A 341 13.12 -3.41 -6.95
CA ILE A 341 12.06 -4.37 -6.60
C ILE A 341 10.71 -3.65 -6.47
N ASN A 342 10.67 -2.50 -5.79
CA ASN A 342 9.45 -1.71 -5.63
C ASN A 342 8.91 -1.16 -6.96
N PHE A 343 9.77 -0.86 -7.95
CA PHE A 343 9.32 -0.51 -9.29
C PHE A 343 8.79 -1.75 -10.04
N ALA A 344 9.45 -2.89 -9.90
CA ALA A 344 9.14 -4.11 -10.64
C ALA A 344 7.83 -4.76 -10.18
N ILE A 345 7.50 -4.75 -8.88
CA ILE A 345 6.28 -5.38 -8.33
C ILE A 345 4.99 -4.88 -9.00
N PRO A 346 4.68 -3.57 -9.04
CA PRO A 346 3.44 -3.10 -9.64
C PRO A 346 3.43 -3.25 -11.16
N ILE A 347 4.59 -3.12 -11.84
CA ILE A 347 4.75 -3.41 -13.27
C ILE A 347 4.40 -4.87 -13.58
N ALA A 348 5.01 -5.81 -12.85
CA ALA A 348 4.75 -7.24 -13.01
C ALA A 348 3.31 -7.59 -12.64
N SER A 349 2.74 -6.95 -11.62
CA SER A 349 1.35 -7.13 -11.21
C SER A 349 0.38 -6.79 -12.34
N LEU A 350 0.62 -5.67 -13.06
CA LEU A 350 -0.19 -5.23 -14.21
C LEU A 350 -0.03 -6.16 -15.42
N PHE A 351 1.19 -6.60 -15.75
CA PHE A 351 1.39 -7.51 -16.88
C PHE A 351 0.84 -8.92 -16.63
N MET A 352 0.94 -9.41 -15.39
CA MET A 352 0.59 -10.79 -15.05
C MET A 352 -0.84 -10.95 -14.54
N ASP A 353 -1.57 -9.86 -14.24
CA ASP A 353 -2.87 -9.88 -13.54
C ASP A 353 -2.78 -10.66 -12.21
N THR A 354 -1.74 -10.36 -11.41
CA THR A 354 -1.49 -11.04 -10.13
C THR A 354 -1.22 -10.06 -8.99
N PHE A 355 -1.69 -10.42 -7.79
CA PHE A 355 -1.68 -9.56 -6.62
C PHE A 355 -0.61 -10.00 -5.63
N PRO A 356 0.28 -9.12 -5.13
CA PRO A 356 1.17 -9.49 -4.04
C PRO A 356 0.40 -9.68 -2.72
N LEU A 357 -0.62 -8.85 -2.44
CA LEU A 357 -1.39 -8.86 -1.19
C LEU A 357 -2.88 -9.05 -1.46
N ARG A 358 -3.52 -9.93 -0.69
CA ARG A 358 -4.98 -10.12 -0.60
C ARG A 358 -5.52 -9.35 0.60
N MET A 359 -5.51 -8.03 0.50
CA MET A 359 -5.99 -7.14 1.55
C MET A 359 -6.76 -6.00 0.90
N ASP A 360 -7.82 -5.57 1.57
CA ASP A 360 -8.54 -4.39 1.13
C ASP A 360 -7.69 -3.13 1.22
N PHE A 361 -7.96 -2.16 0.34
CA PHE A 361 -7.23 -0.90 0.37
C PHE A 361 -7.52 -0.09 1.64
N SER A 362 -8.78 -0.07 2.12
CA SER A 362 -9.14 0.65 3.34
C SER A 362 -8.53 -0.01 4.58
N ASP A 363 -8.54 -1.34 4.65
CA ASP A 363 -7.85 -2.09 5.72
C ASP A 363 -6.35 -1.79 5.70
N PHE A 364 -5.72 -1.84 4.51
CA PHE A 364 -4.31 -1.50 4.35
C PHE A 364 -4.00 -0.08 4.83
N LEU A 365 -4.85 0.90 4.52
CA LEU A 365 -4.71 2.28 5.01
C LEU A 365 -4.85 2.36 6.54
N ILE A 366 -5.86 1.70 7.12
CA ILE A 366 -6.10 1.70 8.57
C ILE A 366 -4.89 1.12 9.32
N ILE A 367 -4.32 0.01 8.84
CA ILE A 367 -3.17 -0.61 9.51
C ILE A 367 -1.84 0.11 9.25
N SER A 368 -1.67 0.77 8.10
CA SER A 368 -0.40 1.43 7.72
C SER A 368 -0.30 2.87 8.20
N THR A 369 -1.42 3.60 8.30
CA THR A 369 -1.45 5.03 8.64
C THR A 369 -0.78 5.37 9.97
N PRO A 370 -0.99 4.63 11.08
CA PRO A 370 -0.28 4.87 12.33
C PRO A 370 1.24 4.79 12.19
N PHE A 371 1.73 3.77 11.49
CA PHE A 371 3.15 3.54 11.29
C PHE A 371 3.77 4.64 10.41
N ILE A 372 3.16 4.93 9.25
CA ILE A 372 3.63 5.99 8.33
C ILE A 372 3.64 7.36 9.04
N THR A 373 2.61 7.64 9.83
CA THR A 373 2.50 8.88 10.62
C THR A 373 3.63 8.97 11.64
N ALA A 374 3.92 7.90 12.38
CA ALA A 374 5.02 7.87 13.34
C ALA A 374 6.37 8.16 12.66
N VAL A 375 6.65 7.53 11.51
CA VAL A 375 7.88 7.79 10.73
C VAL A 375 8.00 9.26 10.33
N ILE A 376 6.92 9.85 9.80
CA ILE A 376 6.89 11.26 9.38
C ILE A 376 7.07 12.20 10.57
N LEU A 377 6.32 11.99 11.64
CA LEU A 377 6.32 12.87 12.81
C LEU A 377 7.64 12.80 13.58
N ILE A 378 8.23 11.62 13.75
CA ILE A 378 9.57 11.46 14.36
C ILE A 378 10.60 12.20 13.52
N ARG A 379 10.60 11.98 12.20
CA ARG A 379 11.53 12.67 11.29
C ARG A 379 11.37 14.19 11.37
N HIS A 380 10.15 14.70 11.42
CA HIS A 380 9.92 16.13 11.61
C HIS A 380 10.32 16.64 12.99
N PHE A 381 10.05 15.88 14.05
CA PHE A 381 10.43 16.26 15.41
C PHE A 381 11.94 16.45 15.53
N VAL A 382 12.71 15.51 14.99
CA VAL A 382 14.19 15.51 15.03
C VAL A 382 14.82 16.62 14.18
N GLN A 383 14.09 17.21 13.24
CA GLN A 383 14.57 18.38 12.49
C GLN A 383 14.72 19.67 13.32
N GLN A 384 14.47 19.63 14.63
CA GLN A 384 14.90 20.71 15.53
C GLN A 384 16.43 20.83 15.58
N TRP A 385 17.14 19.73 15.32
CA TRP A 385 18.60 19.60 15.38
C TRP A 385 19.29 19.52 14.01
N VAL A 386 18.64 20.03 12.95
CA VAL A 386 19.38 20.41 11.72
C VAL A 386 20.02 21.78 11.91
N MET A 387 21.02 22.10 11.08
CA MET A 387 21.96 23.21 11.30
C MET A 387 21.33 24.56 11.04
N GLU A 388 20.57 24.66 9.96
CA GLU A 388 19.92 25.90 9.58
C GLU A 388 18.41 25.74 9.44
N ASP A 389 17.67 26.83 9.64
CA ASP A 389 16.20 26.81 9.57
C ASP A 389 15.65 26.50 8.17
N ASN A 390 16.37 26.92 7.13
CA ASN A 390 16.08 26.67 5.71
C ASN A 390 16.26 25.18 5.32
N GLU A 391 17.05 24.42 6.09
CA GLU A 391 17.27 22.98 5.90
C GLU A 391 16.08 22.14 6.40
N ARG A 392 15.10 22.72 7.10
CA ARG A 392 13.94 21.99 7.66
C ARG A 392 12.86 21.69 6.59
N GLY A 393 12.21 20.53 6.68
CA GLY A 393 11.04 20.12 5.88
C GLY A 393 11.06 18.67 5.39
N PHE A 394 10.19 18.33 4.43
CA PHE A 394 10.04 16.96 3.90
C PHE A 394 11.16 16.47 2.97
N HIS A 395 12.13 17.32 2.61
CA HIS A 395 13.27 16.96 1.74
C HIS A 395 12.89 16.18 0.45
N VAL A 396 11.73 16.50 -0.14
CA VAL A 396 11.16 15.75 -1.27
C VAL A 396 12.12 15.65 -2.45
N VAL A 397 12.85 16.72 -2.77
CA VAL A 397 13.81 16.74 -3.90
C VAL A 397 14.95 15.75 -3.65
N GLY A 398 15.48 15.73 -2.42
CA GLY A 398 16.50 14.76 -2.03
C GLY A 398 16.00 13.32 -2.10
N GLY A 399 14.75 13.08 -1.68
CA GLY A 399 14.10 11.77 -1.78
C GLY A 399 13.92 11.30 -3.23
N LEU A 400 13.40 12.17 -4.11
CA LEU A 400 13.23 11.86 -5.53
C LEU A 400 14.57 11.59 -6.22
N LEU A 401 15.60 12.41 -5.92
CA LEU A 401 16.95 12.20 -6.44
C LEU A 401 17.54 10.87 -5.94
N LEU A 402 17.32 10.51 -4.68
CA LEU A 402 17.80 9.25 -4.10
C LEU A 402 17.17 8.04 -4.81
N ILE A 403 15.86 8.07 -5.01
CA ILE A 403 15.10 7.03 -5.72
C ILE A 403 15.62 6.90 -7.16
N GLY A 404 15.82 8.01 -7.87
CA GLY A 404 16.36 8.04 -9.24
C GLY A 404 17.83 7.65 -9.39
N THR A 405 18.52 7.34 -8.28
CA THR A 405 19.93 6.92 -8.23
C THR A 405 20.08 5.42 -8.00
N TRP A 406 18.97 4.68 -7.94
CA TRP A 406 18.92 3.26 -7.63
C TRP A 406 19.95 2.40 -8.38
N TRP A 407 20.11 2.63 -9.69
CA TRP A 407 21.01 1.85 -10.55
C TRP A 407 22.48 2.14 -10.28
N VAL A 408 22.83 3.35 -9.86
CA VAL A 408 24.21 3.73 -9.50
C VAL A 408 24.66 2.98 -8.26
N PHE A 409 23.76 2.83 -7.27
CA PHE A 409 24.08 2.05 -6.07
C PHE A 409 24.21 0.55 -6.36
N ILE A 410 23.37 0.01 -7.24
CA ILE A 410 23.53 -1.38 -7.72
C ILE A 410 24.88 -1.55 -8.42
N LEU A 411 25.29 -0.59 -9.26
CA LEU A 411 26.62 -0.62 -9.88
C LEU A 411 27.75 -0.57 -8.86
N GLY A 412 27.64 0.25 -7.81
CA GLY A 412 28.64 0.31 -6.74
C GLY A 412 28.80 -1.03 -6.02
N PHE A 413 27.69 -1.73 -5.78
CA PHE A 413 27.68 -3.09 -5.25
C PHE A 413 28.30 -4.11 -6.22
N ILE A 414 27.85 -4.14 -7.48
CA ILE A 414 28.38 -5.06 -8.51
C ILE A 414 29.88 -4.84 -8.70
N TYR A 415 30.33 -3.60 -8.83
CA TYR A 415 31.75 -3.24 -8.97
C TYR A 415 32.58 -3.69 -7.76
N THR A 416 31.98 -3.78 -6.57
CA THR A 416 32.64 -4.38 -5.40
C THR A 416 32.82 -5.88 -5.56
N ILE A 417 31.78 -6.61 -5.99
CA ILE A 417 31.84 -8.06 -6.19
C ILE A 417 32.90 -8.42 -7.24
N ILE A 418 32.86 -7.75 -8.40
CA ILE A 418 33.80 -8.03 -9.51
C ILE A 418 35.17 -7.34 -9.33
N ARG A 419 35.40 -6.67 -8.20
CA ARG A 419 36.64 -5.92 -7.89
C ARG A 419 37.03 -4.92 -8.99
N LYS A 420 36.06 -4.28 -9.62
CA LYS A 420 36.33 -3.25 -10.64
C LYS A 420 36.96 -2.03 -9.98
N ASN A 421 38.09 -1.60 -10.54
CA ASN A 421 38.76 -0.38 -10.16
C ASN A 421 37.96 0.83 -10.67
N VAL A 422 37.51 1.67 -9.73
CA VAL A 422 36.93 2.98 -10.03
C VAL A 422 38.01 4.01 -9.71
N PRO A 423 38.49 4.80 -10.68
CA PRO A 423 39.52 5.79 -10.42
C PRO A 423 38.99 6.90 -9.49
N TYR A 424 39.86 7.40 -8.61
CA TYR A 424 39.57 8.59 -7.81
C TYR A 424 39.71 9.81 -8.72
N ILE A 425 38.59 10.33 -9.20
CA ILE A 425 38.53 11.56 -10.00
C ILE A 425 37.86 12.63 -9.15
N ALA A 426 38.46 13.81 -9.08
CA ALA A 426 37.86 14.96 -8.41
C ALA A 426 36.45 15.22 -8.98
N THR A 427 35.52 15.58 -8.10
CA THR A 427 34.13 15.79 -8.54
C THR A 427 34.10 17.05 -9.41
N PRO A 428 33.61 16.98 -10.67
CA PRO A 428 33.56 18.15 -11.54
C PRO A 428 32.81 19.29 -10.86
N LYS A 429 33.42 20.49 -10.86
CA LYS A 429 32.84 21.71 -10.27
C LYS A 429 32.13 22.58 -11.32
N ASP A 430 32.39 22.34 -12.60
CA ASP A 430 31.73 23.00 -13.71
C ASP A 430 30.27 22.56 -13.90
N VAL A 431 29.46 23.49 -14.39
CA VAL A 431 28.00 23.33 -14.59
C VAL A 431 27.66 22.77 -15.99
N LYS A 432 28.65 22.43 -16.80
CA LYS A 432 28.46 21.91 -18.17
C LYS A 432 28.15 20.40 -18.15
N ASP A 433 26.91 20.00 -18.45
CA ASP A 433 26.52 18.58 -18.62
C ASP A 433 26.16 18.23 -20.07
N GLU A 434 27.10 17.57 -20.74
CA GLU A 434 26.95 17.12 -22.13
C GLU A 434 26.26 15.75 -22.25
N LYS A 435 26.14 14.97 -21.15
CA LYS A 435 25.76 13.53 -21.20
C LYS A 435 24.44 13.19 -20.49
N ASN A 436 23.54 14.15 -20.35
CA ASN A 436 22.24 13.97 -19.67
C ASN A 436 21.43 12.76 -20.14
N LEU A 437 21.28 12.54 -21.45
CA LEU A 437 20.42 11.47 -21.97
C LEU A 437 20.99 10.09 -21.63
N LYS A 438 22.30 9.89 -21.85
CA LYS A 438 22.98 8.62 -21.57
C LYS A 438 22.91 8.26 -20.09
N ASN A 439 23.11 9.23 -19.21
CA ASN A 439 23.04 9.02 -17.76
C ASN A 439 21.63 8.68 -17.27
N ASN A 440 20.59 9.06 -18.02
CA ASN A 440 19.19 8.77 -17.67
C ASN A 440 18.64 7.47 -18.29
N LEU A 441 19.39 6.76 -19.14
CA LEU A 441 18.88 5.56 -19.83
C LEU A 441 18.22 4.53 -18.89
N PRO A 442 18.76 4.19 -17.71
CA PRO A 442 18.10 3.26 -16.78
C PRO A 442 16.76 3.78 -16.26
N ASN A 443 16.65 5.08 -16.01
CA ASN A 443 15.40 5.72 -15.57
C ASN A 443 14.38 5.82 -16.72
N ILE A 444 14.84 6.09 -17.95
CA ILE A 444 14.00 6.07 -19.15
C ILE A 444 13.44 4.67 -19.39
N PHE A 445 14.26 3.63 -19.22
CA PHE A 445 13.82 2.25 -19.36
C PHE A 445 12.69 1.91 -18.36
N VAL A 446 12.84 2.25 -17.08
CA VAL A 446 11.78 2.06 -16.07
C VAL A 446 10.53 2.89 -16.42
N LEU A 447 10.69 4.11 -16.94
CA LEU A 447 9.58 4.95 -17.37
C LEU A 447 8.78 4.30 -18.51
N VAL A 448 9.45 3.89 -19.58
CA VAL A 448 8.82 3.26 -20.75
C VAL A 448 8.11 1.96 -20.33
N LEU A 449 8.76 1.14 -19.52
CA LEU A 449 8.17 -0.11 -19.03
C LEU A 449 6.95 0.14 -18.13
N SER A 450 7.01 1.18 -17.28
CA SER A 450 5.89 1.58 -16.41
C SER A 450 4.70 2.07 -17.22
N VAL A 451 4.92 2.91 -18.23
CA VAL A 451 3.86 3.40 -19.13
C VAL A 451 3.26 2.23 -19.92
N ALA A 452 4.09 1.35 -20.47
CA ALA A 452 3.62 0.16 -21.18
C ALA A 452 2.77 -0.75 -20.28
N ALA A 453 3.17 -0.94 -19.01
CA ALA A 453 2.41 -1.73 -18.04
C ALA A 453 1.06 -1.09 -17.69
N ILE A 454 1.01 0.24 -17.50
CA ILE A 454 -0.24 0.97 -17.24
C ILE A 454 -1.18 0.85 -18.43
N VAL A 455 -0.68 1.12 -19.65
CA VAL A 455 -1.48 1.03 -20.87
C VAL A 455 -1.99 -0.39 -21.07
N TYR A 456 -1.13 -1.40 -20.91
CA TYR A 456 -1.53 -2.80 -21.02
C TYR A 456 -2.57 -3.19 -19.95
N GLY A 457 -2.33 -2.82 -18.69
CA GLY A 457 -3.24 -3.12 -17.59
C GLY A 457 -4.62 -2.52 -17.82
N LEU A 458 -4.69 -1.20 -18.05
CA LEU A 458 -5.95 -0.48 -18.25
C LEU A 458 -6.61 -0.80 -19.59
N TYR A 459 -5.88 -1.21 -20.62
CA TYR A 459 -6.50 -1.73 -21.84
C TYR A 459 -7.23 -3.06 -21.58
N ASN A 460 -6.68 -3.89 -20.70
CA ASN A 460 -7.20 -5.23 -20.45
C ASN A 460 -8.29 -5.29 -19.38
N ASP A 461 -8.10 -4.63 -18.22
CA ASP A 461 -8.99 -4.73 -17.06
C ASP A 461 -9.15 -3.37 -16.35
N TRP A 462 -10.39 -3.07 -15.94
CA TRP A 462 -10.76 -1.85 -15.21
C TRP A 462 -11.13 -2.13 -13.75
N SER A 463 -10.75 -3.30 -13.25
CA SER A 463 -10.89 -3.64 -11.84
C SER A 463 -10.19 -2.59 -10.94
N PRO A 464 -10.68 -2.36 -9.71
CA PRO A 464 -10.05 -1.47 -8.72
C PRO A 464 -8.60 -1.79 -8.50
N PHE A 465 -8.27 -3.08 -8.59
CA PHE A 465 -6.91 -3.55 -8.51
C PHE A 465 -6.03 -2.99 -9.62
N THR A 466 -6.48 -3.11 -10.87
CA THR A 466 -5.72 -2.63 -12.02
C THR A 466 -5.58 -1.11 -11.94
N LEU A 467 -6.62 -0.40 -11.51
CA LEU A 467 -6.55 1.04 -11.23
C LEU A 467 -5.55 1.37 -10.11
N PHE A 468 -5.55 0.61 -9.01
CA PHE A 468 -4.63 0.80 -7.89
C PHE A 468 -3.17 0.52 -8.27
N MET A 469 -2.91 -0.58 -8.98
CA MET A 469 -1.57 -0.90 -9.48
C MET A 469 -1.11 0.08 -10.56
N ALA A 470 -2.02 0.58 -11.39
CA ALA A 470 -1.73 1.67 -12.32
C ALA A 470 -1.37 2.96 -11.57
N ALA A 471 -2.09 3.29 -10.48
CA ALA A 471 -1.77 4.43 -9.64
C ALA A 471 -0.39 4.30 -8.97
N ILE A 472 -0.04 3.13 -8.41
CA ILE A 472 1.31 2.90 -7.87
C ILE A 472 2.36 2.97 -8.98
N THR A 473 2.11 2.36 -10.15
CA THR A 473 3.04 2.41 -11.30
C THR A 473 3.19 3.84 -11.85
N SER A 474 2.18 4.70 -11.69
CA SER A 474 2.27 6.11 -12.05
C SER A 474 3.26 6.89 -11.17
N LEU A 475 3.47 6.45 -9.91
CA LEU A 475 4.53 7.00 -9.06
C LEU A 475 5.92 6.68 -9.62
N ASN A 476 6.12 5.50 -10.19
CA ASN A 476 7.37 5.19 -10.91
C ASN A 476 7.60 6.21 -12.04
N CYS A 477 6.55 6.47 -12.83
CA CYS A 477 6.62 7.45 -13.92
C CYS A 477 6.98 8.84 -13.39
N LEU A 478 6.35 9.29 -12.29
CA LEU A 478 6.65 10.56 -11.65
C LEU A 478 8.11 10.67 -11.19
N PHE A 479 8.67 9.61 -10.61
CA PHE A 479 10.09 9.58 -10.22
C PHE A 479 11.02 9.69 -11.42
N MET A 480 10.76 8.97 -12.51
CA MET A 480 11.62 9.00 -13.69
C MET A 480 11.50 10.30 -14.47
N VAL A 481 10.29 10.85 -14.60
CA VAL A 481 10.05 12.17 -15.21
C VAL A 481 10.76 13.26 -14.41
N PHE A 482 10.72 13.20 -13.08
CA PHE A 482 11.49 14.12 -12.24
C PHE A 482 12.99 14.06 -12.56
N MET A 483 13.58 12.87 -12.72
CA MET A 483 15.00 12.74 -13.05
C MET A 483 15.36 13.36 -14.41
N LEU A 484 14.51 13.14 -15.42
CA LEU A 484 14.67 13.74 -16.74
C LEU A 484 14.61 15.27 -16.68
N PHE A 485 13.61 15.80 -15.97
CA PHE A 485 13.43 17.24 -15.78
C PHE A 485 14.59 17.85 -14.98
N ALA A 486 14.94 17.27 -13.83
CA ALA A 486 16.01 17.75 -12.96
C ALA A 486 17.38 17.76 -13.68
N SER A 487 17.66 16.75 -14.51
CA SER A 487 18.90 16.72 -15.30
C SER A 487 18.96 17.78 -16.40
N SER A 488 17.80 18.22 -16.90
CA SER A 488 17.70 19.18 -18.02
C SER A 488 17.47 20.62 -17.56
N GLU A 489 17.29 20.86 -16.26
CA GLU A 489 16.90 22.16 -15.71
C GLU A 489 17.86 23.29 -16.10
N LEU A 490 19.18 23.07 -16.01
CA LEU A 490 20.16 24.11 -16.32
C LEU A 490 20.05 24.59 -17.78
N LYS A 491 19.76 23.68 -18.72
CA LYS A 491 19.50 24.03 -20.13
C LYS A 491 18.19 24.80 -20.27
N PHE A 492 17.17 24.41 -19.50
CA PHE A 492 15.88 25.09 -19.48
C PHE A 492 15.98 26.50 -18.87
N GLN A 493 16.77 26.72 -17.83
CA GLN A 493 16.98 28.06 -17.25
C GLN A 493 17.65 29.01 -18.25
N VAL A 494 18.68 28.55 -18.97
CA VAL A 494 19.30 29.33 -20.06
C VAL A 494 18.29 29.66 -21.18
N TYR A 495 17.33 28.78 -21.45
CA TYR A 495 16.25 29.05 -22.39
C TYR A 495 15.24 30.08 -21.85
N LEU A 496 14.84 29.95 -20.57
CA LEU A 496 13.91 30.86 -19.91
C LEU A 496 14.42 32.30 -19.85
N ASP A 497 15.70 32.49 -19.58
CA ASP A 497 16.32 33.83 -19.51
C ASP A 497 16.27 34.57 -20.86
N LYS A 498 16.08 33.83 -21.97
CA LYS A 498 15.88 34.40 -23.31
C LYS A 498 14.41 34.78 -23.61
N HIS A 499 13.44 34.35 -22.80
CA HIS A 499 12.00 34.58 -23.02
C HIS A 499 11.33 35.36 -21.87
N LYS A 500 11.26 36.70 -22.00
CA LYS A 500 10.80 37.64 -20.96
C LYS A 500 9.40 37.37 -20.39
N THR A 501 8.43 36.95 -21.21
CA THR A 501 7.05 36.65 -20.76
C THR A 501 7.00 35.41 -19.85
N LEU A 502 7.71 34.35 -20.24
CA LEU A 502 7.79 33.11 -19.51
C LEU A 502 8.55 33.30 -18.18
N PHE A 503 9.58 34.14 -18.19
CA PHE A 503 10.29 34.58 -16.99
C PHE A 503 9.35 35.30 -15.98
N GLY A 504 8.46 36.18 -16.46
CA GLY A 504 7.48 36.87 -15.63
C GLY A 504 6.53 35.93 -14.88
N ILE A 505 5.98 34.93 -15.59
CA ILE A 505 5.10 33.90 -15.01
C ILE A 505 5.85 33.08 -13.95
N ILE A 506 7.07 32.63 -14.25
CA ILE A 506 7.88 31.84 -13.33
C ILE A 506 8.29 32.64 -12.10
N SER A 507 8.54 33.95 -12.25
CA SER A 507 8.82 34.85 -11.14
C SER A 507 7.64 34.96 -10.16
N HIS A 508 6.40 35.04 -10.68
CA HIS A 508 5.20 35.01 -9.83
C HIS A 508 5.05 33.68 -9.09
N ILE A 509 5.33 32.55 -9.74
CA ILE A 509 5.36 31.22 -9.09
C ILE A 509 6.43 31.17 -8.00
N LYS A 510 7.63 31.71 -8.24
CA LYS A 510 8.70 31.79 -7.23
C LYS A 510 8.28 32.63 -6.02
N ASN A 511 7.58 33.75 -6.24
CA ASN A 511 7.06 34.60 -5.17
C ASN A 511 5.95 33.90 -4.37
N PHE A 512 4.99 33.24 -5.03
CA PHE A 512 3.99 32.43 -4.33
C PHE A 512 4.65 31.33 -3.50
N LYS A 513 5.62 30.62 -4.08
CA LYS A 513 6.39 29.57 -3.40
C LYS A 513 7.10 30.11 -2.15
N ARG A 514 7.64 31.32 -2.19
CA ARG A 514 8.26 31.98 -1.01
C ARG A 514 7.23 32.19 0.10
N HIS A 515 6.05 32.74 -0.21
CA HIS A 515 4.98 32.96 0.76
C HIS A 515 4.45 31.64 1.33
N PHE A 516 4.23 30.64 0.48
CA PHE A 516 3.86 29.29 0.90
C PHE A 516 4.91 28.68 1.84
N TRP A 517 6.20 28.90 1.58
CA TRP A 517 7.29 28.42 2.45
C TRP A 517 7.22 29.04 3.85
N LEU A 518 6.93 30.34 3.94
CA LEU A 518 6.76 31.05 5.22
C LEU A 518 5.53 30.54 5.99
N PHE A 519 4.41 30.33 5.31
CA PHE A 519 3.21 29.74 5.91
C PHE A 519 3.49 28.32 6.43
N ARG A 520 4.07 27.47 5.59
CA ARG A 520 4.46 26.10 5.91
C ARG A 520 5.40 26.02 7.10
N ARG A 521 6.32 26.98 7.26
CA ARG A 521 7.22 27.06 8.42
C ARG A 521 6.43 27.18 9.73
N LYS A 522 5.36 27.98 9.76
CA LYS A 522 4.47 28.10 10.94
C LYS A 522 3.76 26.77 11.22
N VAL A 523 3.24 26.12 10.18
CA VAL A 523 2.59 24.80 10.29
C VAL A 523 3.55 23.76 10.89
N TYR A 524 4.79 23.67 10.39
CA TYR A 524 5.77 22.69 10.89
C TYR A 524 6.18 22.92 12.34
N VAL A 525 6.24 24.18 12.79
CA VAL A 525 6.46 24.46 14.22
C VAL A 525 5.30 23.90 15.06
N GLY A 526 4.05 24.09 14.60
CA GLY A 526 2.87 23.49 15.22
C GLY A 526 2.92 21.96 15.25
N VAL A 527 3.15 21.33 14.09
CA VAL A 527 3.24 19.86 13.98
C VAL A 527 4.30 19.27 14.90
N ARG A 528 5.47 19.92 15.03
CA ARG A 528 6.52 19.45 15.95
C ARG A 528 6.10 19.56 17.41
N ARG A 529 5.46 20.67 17.80
CA ARG A 529 4.97 20.89 19.18
C ARG A 529 3.92 19.86 19.60
N PHE A 530 3.03 19.48 18.68
CA PHE A 530 1.94 18.54 18.94
C PHE A 530 2.22 17.11 18.43
N SER A 531 3.45 16.81 18.05
CA SER A 531 3.82 15.55 17.37
C SER A 531 3.45 14.29 18.15
N LEU A 532 3.69 14.25 19.47
CA LEU A 532 3.28 13.13 20.31
C LEU A 532 1.75 12.98 20.37
N LEU A 533 1.04 14.09 20.58
CA LEU A 533 -0.44 14.09 20.62
C LEU A 533 -1.03 13.64 19.29
N LEU A 534 -0.52 14.14 18.16
CA LEU A 534 -0.93 13.72 16.82
C LEU A 534 -0.67 12.22 16.59
N THR A 535 0.47 11.71 17.05
CA THR A 535 0.78 10.27 16.97
C THR A 535 -0.25 9.45 17.72
N ILE A 536 -0.58 9.84 18.96
CA ILE A 536 -1.59 9.15 19.78
C ILE A 536 -2.99 9.26 19.14
N SER A 537 -3.38 10.45 18.70
CA SER A 537 -4.69 10.69 18.07
C SER A 537 -4.89 9.83 16.81
N VAL A 538 -3.87 9.70 15.95
CA VAL A 538 -3.97 8.86 14.74
C VAL A 538 -4.05 7.37 15.10
N VAL A 539 -3.32 6.91 16.11
CA VAL A 539 -3.44 5.53 16.62
C VAL A 539 -4.85 5.27 17.16
N CYS A 540 -5.36 6.16 18.02
CA CYS A 540 -6.72 6.05 18.57
C CYS A 540 -7.78 6.08 17.46
N PHE A 541 -7.65 6.98 16.49
CA PHE A 541 -8.57 7.06 15.35
C PHE A 541 -8.52 5.79 14.50
N SER A 542 -7.34 5.22 14.25
CA SER A 542 -7.21 3.99 13.47
C SER A 542 -7.81 2.78 14.22
N ILE A 543 -7.66 2.72 15.55
CA ILE A 543 -8.33 1.71 16.39
C ILE A 543 -9.86 1.90 16.37
N TYR A 544 -10.33 3.14 16.45
CA TYR A 544 -11.76 3.47 16.38
C TYR A 544 -12.34 3.08 15.01
N ALA A 545 -11.68 3.47 13.92
CA ALA A 545 -12.06 3.17 12.54
C ALA A 545 -12.07 1.66 12.28
N ALA A 546 -11.05 0.94 12.76
CA ALA A 546 -11.04 -0.52 12.67
C ALA A 546 -12.26 -1.15 13.36
N ARG A 547 -12.69 -0.64 14.53
CA ARG A 547 -13.88 -1.13 15.24
C ARG A 547 -15.21 -0.75 14.58
N HIS A 548 -15.33 0.44 14.00
CA HIS A 548 -16.59 0.94 13.43
C HIS A 548 -16.80 0.54 11.96
N SER A 549 -15.72 0.19 11.24
CA SER A 549 -15.80 -0.38 9.90
C SER A 549 -16.64 -1.68 9.83
N ASP A 550 -16.80 -2.33 10.98
CA ASP A 550 -17.64 -3.52 11.18
C ASP A 550 -19.12 -3.19 11.42
N ASP A 551 -19.44 -2.02 12.00
CA ASP A 551 -20.81 -1.70 12.47
C ASP A 551 -21.65 -0.90 11.46
N GLU A 552 -21.10 0.13 10.81
CA GLU A 552 -21.88 1.05 9.94
C GLU A 552 -22.35 0.41 8.63
N THR A 553 -21.64 -0.61 8.14
CA THR A 553 -22.07 -1.35 6.95
C THR A 553 -23.09 -2.43 7.26
N SER A 554 -23.34 -2.73 8.54
CA SER A 554 -24.24 -3.83 8.91
C SER A 554 -25.69 -3.54 8.53
N ASP A 555 -26.19 -2.30 8.58
CA ASP A 555 -27.59 -2.00 8.27
C ASP A 555 -27.88 -1.90 6.76
N ASP A 556 -26.92 -1.44 5.95
CA ASP A 556 -27.07 -1.37 4.49
C ASP A 556 -26.74 -2.72 3.79
N ILE A 557 -25.91 -3.56 4.43
CA ILE A 557 -25.63 -4.95 4.00
C ILE A 557 -26.74 -5.92 4.45
N LYS A 558 -27.35 -5.72 5.63
CA LYS A 558 -28.48 -6.53 6.13
C LYS A 558 -29.64 -6.55 5.15
N GLY A 559 -29.92 -5.45 4.44
CA GLY A 559 -30.95 -5.40 3.41
C GLY A 559 -30.63 -6.18 2.13
N ARG A 560 -29.34 -6.38 1.79
CA ARG A 560 -28.90 -6.99 0.51
C ARG A 560 -28.67 -8.51 0.56
N PHE A 561 -28.48 -9.10 1.76
CA PHE A 561 -28.33 -10.56 1.95
C PHE A 561 -29.54 -11.26 2.57
N GLN A 562 -30.64 -10.54 2.83
CA GLN A 562 -31.80 -11.09 3.51
C GLN A 562 -32.64 -12.01 2.58
N ASN A 563 -32.24 -13.29 2.49
CA ASN A 563 -33.16 -14.40 2.24
C ASN A 563 -33.99 -14.58 3.50
N VAL A 564 -35.20 -14.02 3.53
CA VAL A 564 -35.96 -13.97 4.79
C VAL A 564 -36.98 -15.09 4.90
N ASN A 565 -36.89 -15.91 5.95
CA ASN A 565 -37.96 -16.81 6.38
C ASN A 565 -38.92 -16.06 7.31
N TYR A 566 -40.24 -16.10 7.03
CA TYR A 566 -41.29 -15.50 7.86
C TYR A 566 -42.37 -16.52 8.27
N PRO A 567 -42.90 -16.44 9.51
CA PRO A 567 -44.07 -17.21 9.95
C PRO A 567 -45.39 -16.56 9.52
N ILE A 568 -46.43 -17.40 9.35
CA ILE A 568 -47.77 -17.05 8.83
C ILE A 568 -48.76 -16.88 9.99
N GLN A 569 -49.53 -15.77 10.02
CA GLN A 569 -50.91 -15.79 10.54
C GLN A 569 -51.77 -14.56 10.16
N GLN A 570 -53.07 -14.85 9.93
CA GLN A 570 -54.29 -14.02 9.97
C GLN A 570 -54.85 -13.29 8.72
N LYS A 571 -55.81 -13.99 8.07
CA LYS A 571 -57.24 -13.68 7.80
C LYS A 571 -57.75 -12.21 7.90
N LEU A 572 -58.30 -11.68 6.79
CA LEU A 572 -59.66 -11.09 6.57
C LEU A 572 -59.63 -10.30 5.25
N SER A 573 -60.42 -10.64 4.21
CA SER A 573 -61.83 -10.32 3.91
C SER A 573 -61.92 -9.33 2.74
N SER A 574 -62.75 -9.71 1.77
CA SER A 574 -63.25 -8.98 0.60
C SER A 574 -63.91 -7.65 1.00
N ASP A 575 -64.04 -6.61 0.18
CA ASP A 575 -64.62 -6.50 -1.16
C ASP A 575 -64.33 -5.10 -1.78
N THR A 576 -64.61 -4.97 -3.08
CA THR A 576 -64.97 -3.74 -3.83
C THR A 576 -63.94 -2.63 -4.03
N LEU A 577 -63.49 -2.42 -5.28
CA LEU A 577 -64.09 -1.40 -6.17
C LEU A 577 -63.38 -1.42 -7.54
N LEU A 578 -64.11 -1.97 -8.52
CA LEU A 578 -63.86 -1.87 -9.95
C LEU A 578 -64.47 -0.56 -10.49
N ILE A 579 -63.95 -0.14 -11.65
CA ILE A 579 -64.43 0.90 -12.59
C ILE A 579 -63.67 2.23 -12.47
N ASP A 580 -62.61 2.40 -13.27
CA ASP A 580 -62.52 3.48 -14.30
C ASP A 580 -61.13 3.56 -14.99
N ILE A 581 -60.69 2.53 -15.75
CA ILE A 581 -59.51 2.69 -16.65
C ILE A 581 -59.66 1.81 -17.90
N THR A 582 -60.74 2.00 -18.67
CA THR A 582 -60.99 1.20 -19.90
C THR A 582 -61.06 2.02 -21.18
N GLN A 583 -60.28 3.12 -21.30
CA GLN A 583 -60.27 3.87 -22.56
C GLN A 583 -58.91 4.23 -23.20
N ASN A 584 -57.76 3.92 -22.58
CA ASN A 584 -56.46 4.23 -23.21
C ASN A 584 -55.51 3.03 -23.44
N ALA A 585 -55.98 1.79 -23.26
CA ALA A 585 -55.15 0.59 -23.39
C ALA A 585 -55.27 -0.14 -24.76
N LYS A 586 -55.60 0.58 -25.85
CA LYS A 586 -55.89 -0.07 -27.15
C LYS A 586 -54.82 0.08 -28.23
N GLN A 587 -53.60 0.50 -27.91
CA GLN A 587 -52.58 0.73 -28.94
C GLN A 587 -51.14 0.30 -28.66
N GLN A 588 -50.90 -0.66 -27.76
CA GLN A 588 -49.60 -1.36 -27.73
C GLN A 588 -49.80 -2.85 -27.42
N LYS A 589 -49.76 -3.66 -28.48
CA LYS A 589 -49.71 -5.12 -28.38
C LYS A 589 -48.73 -5.63 -29.45
N GLN A 590 -47.49 -5.90 -29.05
CA GLN A 590 -46.64 -6.97 -29.61
C GLN A 590 -45.33 -7.13 -28.82
N ALA A 591 -45.38 -7.91 -27.75
CA ALA A 591 -44.41 -8.92 -27.37
C ALA A 591 -45.04 -9.81 -26.28
N LEU A 592 -44.79 -11.11 -26.32
CA LEU A 592 -45.27 -12.17 -25.41
C LEU A 592 -46.58 -12.87 -25.85
N GLU A 593 -46.49 -13.64 -26.93
CA GLU A 593 -47.48 -14.67 -27.27
C GLU A 593 -47.15 -15.97 -26.49
N ASN A 594 -47.56 -16.03 -25.20
CA ASN A 594 -47.55 -17.17 -24.25
C ASN A 594 -46.22 -17.91 -23.97
N PRO A 595 -45.72 -17.91 -22.71
CA PRO A 595 -46.20 -18.94 -21.76
C PRO A 595 -46.43 -18.39 -20.33
N SER A 596 -47.14 -19.17 -19.52
CA SER A 596 -47.23 -19.02 -18.05
C SER A 596 -45.88 -19.06 -17.30
N TYR A 597 -44.76 -19.19 -18.02
CA TYR A 597 -43.41 -19.21 -17.50
C TYR A 597 -42.45 -18.53 -18.49
N PHE A 598 -41.52 -17.71 -18.02
CA PHE A 598 -40.46 -17.13 -18.88
C PHE A 598 -39.43 -18.23 -19.23
N GLN A 599 -39.63 -18.96 -20.34
CA GLN A 599 -38.99 -20.28 -20.56
C GLN A 599 -37.52 -20.28 -21.00
N SER A 600 -36.91 -19.15 -21.35
CA SER A 600 -35.60 -19.11 -22.02
C SER A 600 -34.37 -19.10 -21.09
N VAL A 601 -34.57 -19.00 -19.77
CA VAL A 601 -33.50 -18.75 -18.79
C VAL A 601 -33.03 -20.02 -18.10
N LYS A 602 -31.78 -20.42 -18.34
CA LYS A 602 -31.02 -21.36 -17.51
C LYS A 602 -29.97 -20.54 -16.78
N GLY A 603 -30.36 -20.03 -15.63
CA GLY A 603 -29.73 -18.90 -14.97
C GLY A 603 -28.94 -19.25 -13.72
N VAL A 604 -27.90 -18.45 -13.44
CA VAL A 604 -27.26 -18.39 -12.12
C VAL A 604 -26.99 -16.94 -11.74
N ILE A 605 -27.09 -16.61 -10.45
CA ILE A 605 -26.69 -15.29 -9.95
C ILE A 605 -25.17 -15.26 -9.81
N TYR A 606 -24.54 -14.24 -10.38
CA TYR A 606 -23.11 -13.98 -10.25
C TYR A 606 -22.89 -12.81 -9.29
N SER A 607 -22.79 -13.13 -8.00
CA SER A 607 -22.63 -12.15 -6.92
C SER A 607 -21.18 -11.79 -6.60
N LYS A 608 -20.21 -12.48 -7.23
CA LYS A 608 -18.79 -12.16 -7.08
C LYS A 608 -18.56 -10.69 -7.47
N GLY A 609 -17.79 -9.98 -6.65
CA GLY A 609 -17.45 -8.58 -6.90
C GLY A 609 -18.52 -7.53 -6.54
N ASN A 610 -19.71 -7.92 -6.06
CA ASN A 610 -20.69 -6.95 -5.54
C ASN A 610 -20.17 -6.17 -4.31
N TYR A 611 -19.22 -6.75 -3.59
CA TYR A 611 -18.50 -6.14 -2.47
C TYR A 611 -16.98 -6.25 -2.70
N TRP A 612 -16.54 -5.63 -3.79
CA TRP A 612 -15.17 -5.74 -4.29
C TRP A 612 -14.07 -5.51 -3.24
N TYR A 613 -14.35 -4.65 -2.25
CA TYR A 613 -13.45 -4.27 -1.16
C TYR A 613 -13.50 -5.22 0.05
N LYS A 614 -14.51 -6.09 0.16
CA LYS A 614 -14.69 -6.99 1.33
C LYS A 614 -14.61 -8.47 0.99
N ASN A 615 -14.51 -8.82 -0.30
CA ASN A 615 -14.51 -10.20 -0.77
C ASN A 615 -13.13 -10.87 -0.61
N VAL A 616 -13.09 -12.09 -0.05
CA VAL A 616 -11.85 -12.87 0.17
C VAL A 616 -11.11 -13.17 -1.14
N THR A 617 -11.82 -13.18 -2.26
CA THR A 617 -11.22 -13.29 -3.60
C THR A 617 -11.47 -12.01 -4.40
N PRO A 618 -10.44 -11.20 -4.71
CA PRO A 618 -10.60 -10.06 -5.61
C PRO A 618 -11.01 -10.56 -7.00
N LEU A 619 -11.99 -9.89 -7.60
CA LEU A 619 -12.53 -10.24 -8.91
C LEU A 619 -11.65 -9.61 -9.99
N THR A 620 -10.94 -10.42 -10.78
CA THR A 620 -10.24 -9.95 -11.99
C THR A 620 -10.98 -10.37 -13.24
N LYS A 621 -10.70 -9.70 -14.35
CA LYS A 621 -11.18 -10.14 -15.67
C LYS A 621 -10.83 -11.58 -15.97
N LYS A 622 -9.61 -12.04 -15.65
CA LYS A 622 -9.21 -13.45 -15.85
C LYS A 622 -10.09 -14.41 -15.06
N SER A 623 -10.42 -14.07 -13.81
CA SER A 623 -11.33 -14.88 -12.99
C SER A 623 -12.76 -14.88 -13.54
N ILE A 624 -13.27 -13.74 -14.01
CA ILE A 624 -14.60 -13.63 -14.65
C ILE A 624 -14.65 -14.49 -15.90
N VAL A 625 -13.66 -14.37 -16.79
CA VAL A 625 -13.58 -15.13 -18.04
C VAL A 625 -13.50 -16.65 -17.77
N ALA A 626 -12.72 -17.06 -16.76
CA ALA A 626 -12.62 -18.46 -16.36
C ALA A 626 -13.95 -18.99 -15.77
N ASP A 627 -14.58 -18.23 -14.87
CA ASP A 627 -15.89 -18.55 -14.32
C ASP A 627 -16.93 -18.66 -15.43
N PHE A 628 -16.97 -17.72 -16.37
CA PHE A 628 -17.98 -17.68 -17.44
C PHE A 628 -17.80 -18.83 -18.43
N GLU A 629 -16.56 -19.23 -18.68
CA GLU A 629 -16.29 -20.42 -19.44
C GLU A 629 -16.78 -21.69 -18.74
N GLU A 630 -16.58 -21.80 -17.44
CA GLU A 630 -17.07 -22.92 -16.63
C GLU A 630 -18.59 -22.93 -16.53
N ILE A 631 -19.22 -21.78 -16.28
CA ILE A 631 -20.66 -21.55 -16.29
C ILE A 631 -21.24 -22.05 -17.61
N ARG A 632 -20.70 -21.62 -18.75
CA ARG A 632 -21.15 -22.07 -20.07
C ARG A 632 -21.02 -23.59 -20.25
N LYS A 633 -19.92 -24.19 -19.80
CA LYS A 633 -19.72 -25.66 -19.84
C LYS A 633 -20.76 -26.43 -19.02
N THR A 634 -21.39 -25.81 -18.02
CA THR A 634 -22.45 -26.45 -17.22
C THR A 634 -23.82 -26.43 -17.91
N GLY A 635 -23.97 -25.77 -19.07
CA GLY A 635 -25.25 -25.61 -19.75
C GLY A 635 -26.10 -24.43 -19.26
N ILE A 636 -25.56 -23.61 -18.34
CA ILE A 636 -26.09 -22.28 -18.02
C ILE A 636 -25.92 -21.36 -19.22
N ASN A 637 -26.96 -20.60 -19.56
CA ASN A 637 -26.96 -19.68 -20.70
C ASN A 637 -27.14 -18.19 -20.30
N THR A 638 -27.60 -17.94 -19.07
CA THR A 638 -27.88 -16.59 -18.58
C THR A 638 -27.27 -16.39 -17.20
N ILE A 639 -26.75 -15.19 -16.95
CA ILE A 639 -26.21 -14.77 -15.66
C ILE A 639 -26.99 -13.55 -15.17
N LYS A 640 -27.39 -13.56 -13.90
CA LYS A 640 -28.00 -12.41 -13.23
C LYS A 640 -26.92 -11.68 -12.44
N VAL A 641 -26.76 -10.40 -12.72
CA VAL A 641 -25.77 -9.52 -12.07
C VAL A 641 -26.48 -8.30 -11.50
N TYR A 642 -25.94 -7.72 -10.43
CA TYR A 642 -26.49 -6.52 -9.82
C TYR A 642 -25.53 -5.34 -10.08
N GLY A 643 -26.07 -4.23 -10.57
CA GLY A 643 -25.31 -3.02 -10.86
C GLY A 643 -26.12 -1.73 -10.66
N PRO A 644 -25.53 -0.55 -10.96
CA PRO A 644 -24.19 -0.35 -11.53
C PRO A 644 -23.06 -0.75 -10.58
N ASN A 645 -22.05 -1.41 -11.16
CA ASN A 645 -20.86 -1.92 -10.47
C ASN A 645 -19.60 -1.54 -11.28
N ILE A 646 -18.52 -1.25 -10.57
CA ILE A 646 -17.17 -1.04 -11.13
C ILE A 646 -16.67 -2.19 -12.03
N TYR A 647 -17.23 -3.40 -11.92
CA TYR A 647 -16.88 -4.55 -12.76
C TYR A 647 -17.76 -4.72 -13.99
N ASP A 648 -18.76 -3.86 -14.20
CA ASP A 648 -19.74 -4.02 -15.29
C ASP A 648 -19.04 -4.17 -16.64
N HIS A 649 -18.05 -3.33 -16.94
CA HIS A 649 -17.30 -3.43 -18.19
C HIS A 649 -16.67 -4.82 -18.40
N SER A 650 -15.96 -5.35 -17.38
CA SER A 650 -15.30 -6.66 -17.47
C SER A 650 -16.29 -7.82 -17.50
N ILE A 651 -17.43 -7.70 -16.79
CA ILE A 651 -18.53 -8.69 -16.79
C ILE A 651 -19.22 -8.72 -18.16
N LEU A 652 -19.63 -7.57 -18.67
CA LEU A 652 -20.35 -7.45 -19.93
C LEU A 652 -19.49 -7.91 -21.12
N ASP A 653 -18.20 -7.53 -21.16
CA ASP A 653 -17.23 -7.98 -22.18
C ASP A 653 -16.98 -9.49 -22.12
N ALA A 654 -16.84 -10.05 -20.91
CA ALA A 654 -16.66 -11.49 -20.75
C ALA A 654 -17.91 -12.29 -21.15
N ALA A 655 -19.10 -11.77 -20.85
CA ALA A 655 -20.36 -12.39 -21.23
C ALA A 655 -20.53 -12.42 -22.75
N ASP A 656 -20.25 -11.30 -23.42
CA ASP A 656 -20.31 -11.18 -24.88
C ASP A 656 -19.37 -12.21 -25.55
N LYS A 657 -18.09 -12.24 -25.13
CA LYS A 657 -17.08 -13.19 -25.64
C LYS A 657 -17.41 -14.66 -25.37
N LYS A 658 -18.16 -14.96 -24.31
CA LYS A 658 -18.57 -16.33 -23.95
C LYS A 658 -20.00 -16.64 -24.38
N ASN A 659 -20.66 -15.75 -25.10
CA ASN A 659 -22.05 -15.87 -25.56
C ASN A 659 -23.02 -16.21 -24.40
N LEU A 660 -22.84 -15.53 -23.26
CA LEU A 660 -23.73 -15.61 -22.11
C LEU A 660 -24.65 -14.38 -22.10
N LYS A 661 -25.94 -14.62 -21.84
CA LYS A 661 -26.93 -13.55 -21.69
C LYS A 661 -26.87 -12.97 -20.28
N ILE A 662 -27.18 -11.70 -20.16
CA ILE A 662 -27.18 -10.96 -18.90
C ILE A 662 -28.59 -10.49 -18.56
N HIS A 663 -29.02 -10.86 -17.35
CA HIS A 663 -30.17 -10.28 -16.68
C HIS A 663 -29.65 -9.22 -15.70
N TYR A 664 -29.66 -7.97 -16.14
CA TYR A 664 -29.03 -6.88 -15.41
C TYR A 664 -30.00 -6.32 -14.38
N SER A 665 -29.64 -6.42 -13.10
CA SER A 665 -30.52 -6.12 -11.97
C SER A 665 -30.12 -4.86 -11.23
N PHE A 666 -31.10 -4.06 -10.87
CA PHE A 666 -30.97 -2.89 -10.01
C PHE A 666 -31.54 -3.22 -8.63
N TRP A 667 -30.82 -2.86 -7.57
CA TRP A 667 -31.34 -3.04 -6.20
C TRP A 667 -32.18 -1.82 -5.82
N LEU A 668 -33.50 -2.01 -5.61
CA LEU A 668 -34.37 -0.91 -5.21
C LEU A 668 -34.14 -0.49 -3.75
N PRO A 669 -34.48 0.75 -3.36
CA PRO A 669 -34.44 1.20 -1.96
C PRO A 669 -35.26 0.29 -1.03
N GLY A 670 -34.79 0.12 0.20
CA GLY A 670 -35.46 -0.69 1.22
C GLY A 670 -36.62 0.03 1.93
N PRO A 671 -37.34 -0.65 2.84
CA PRO A 671 -38.52 -0.11 3.53
C PRO A 671 -38.30 1.25 4.19
N ALA A 672 -37.14 1.47 4.83
CA ALA A 672 -36.80 2.71 5.53
C ALA A 672 -36.91 3.97 4.64
N SER A 673 -36.55 3.87 3.36
CA SER A 673 -36.63 4.97 2.40
C SER A 673 -38.05 5.43 2.07
N PHE A 674 -39.06 4.64 2.45
CA PHE A 674 -40.48 4.93 2.24
C PHE A 674 -41.22 5.17 3.56
N ILE A 675 -40.49 5.18 4.69
CA ILE A 675 -41.01 5.49 6.03
C ILE A 675 -40.69 6.93 6.39
N ASP A 676 -39.45 7.37 6.13
CA ASP A 676 -39.00 8.74 6.36
C ASP A 676 -38.98 9.51 5.02
N ASN A 677 -39.42 10.78 5.02
CA ASN A 677 -39.40 11.70 3.86
C ASN A 677 -37.95 12.09 3.46
N ASN A 678 -37.08 11.11 3.24
CA ASN A 678 -35.70 11.31 2.86
C ASN A 678 -35.57 11.45 1.33
N ASN A 679 -34.93 12.52 0.88
CA ASN A 679 -34.80 12.97 -0.51
C ASN A 679 -33.98 12.05 -1.45
N ASN A 680 -33.63 10.83 -1.05
CA ASN A 680 -32.67 9.99 -1.77
C ASN A 680 -33.29 9.07 -2.86
N LEU A 681 -34.62 9.01 -2.95
CA LEU A 681 -35.30 8.18 -3.97
C LEU A 681 -35.03 8.67 -5.40
N GLN A 682 -34.99 9.99 -5.59
CA GLN A 682 -34.76 10.59 -6.91
C GLN A 682 -33.34 10.33 -7.42
N GLU A 683 -32.35 10.50 -6.55
CA GLU A 683 -30.94 10.20 -6.84
C GLU A 683 -30.76 8.72 -7.23
N GLN A 684 -31.38 7.80 -6.50
CA GLN A 684 -31.33 6.37 -6.84
C GLN A 684 -31.99 6.06 -8.19
N ALA A 685 -33.13 6.69 -8.51
CA ALA A 685 -33.75 6.55 -9.82
C ALA A 685 -32.81 7.07 -10.93
N ASP A 686 -32.19 8.23 -10.75
CA ASP A 686 -31.30 8.82 -11.75
C ASP A 686 -30.05 7.96 -11.99
N ILE A 687 -29.51 7.32 -10.95
CA ILE A 687 -28.42 6.33 -11.06
C ILE A 687 -28.85 5.14 -11.95
N ILE A 688 -30.05 4.61 -11.71
CA ILE A 688 -30.59 3.49 -12.50
C ILE A 688 -30.78 3.89 -13.97
N ILE A 689 -31.38 5.06 -14.23
CA ILE A 689 -31.62 5.53 -15.60
C ILE A 689 -30.31 5.75 -16.34
N LYS A 690 -29.31 6.38 -15.71
CA LYS A 690 -27.98 6.56 -16.31
C LYS A 690 -27.33 5.21 -16.66
N ALA A 691 -27.48 4.21 -15.80
CA ALA A 691 -26.96 2.87 -16.06
C ALA A 691 -27.66 2.18 -17.25
N VAL A 692 -28.98 2.34 -17.39
CA VAL A 692 -29.75 1.86 -18.56
C VAL A 692 -29.28 2.57 -19.83
N GLU A 693 -29.17 3.91 -19.82
CA GLU A 693 -28.74 4.70 -20.98
C GLU A 693 -27.34 4.32 -21.48
N ASN A 694 -26.40 4.11 -20.55
CA ASN A 694 -25.03 3.73 -20.87
C ASN A 694 -24.93 2.32 -21.47
N ASN A 695 -25.85 1.42 -21.14
CA ASN A 695 -25.74 0.00 -21.45
C ASN A 695 -26.81 -0.53 -22.42
N LYS A 696 -27.78 0.29 -22.86
CA LYS A 696 -28.84 -0.11 -23.80
C LYS A 696 -28.34 -0.61 -25.15
N LEU A 697 -27.12 -0.27 -25.56
CA LEU A 697 -26.52 -0.77 -26.81
C LEU A 697 -25.79 -2.11 -26.62
N ASN A 698 -25.66 -2.61 -25.39
CA ASN A 698 -24.96 -3.86 -25.12
C ASN A 698 -25.82 -5.08 -25.50
N PRO A 699 -25.37 -5.94 -26.43
CA PRO A 699 -26.16 -7.08 -26.90
C PRO A 699 -26.27 -8.21 -25.87
N SER A 700 -25.34 -8.30 -24.92
CA SER A 700 -25.35 -9.33 -23.87
C SER A 700 -26.47 -9.10 -22.87
N ILE A 701 -26.86 -7.85 -22.60
CA ILE A 701 -27.98 -7.55 -21.72
C ILE A 701 -29.28 -7.89 -22.46
N THR A 702 -30.04 -8.84 -21.94
CA THR A 702 -31.32 -9.25 -22.54
C THR A 702 -32.52 -8.75 -21.77
N THR A 703 -32.35 -8.41 -20.49
CA THR A 703 -33.46 -8.06 -19.58
C THR A 703 -32.99 -7.10 -18.48
N TRP A 704 -33.81 -6.10 -18.18
CA TRP A 704 -33.66 -5.24 -17.00
C TRP A 704 -34.49 -5.80 -15.84
N ASN A 705 -33.91 -5.87 -14.64
CA ASN A 705 -34.62 -6.35 -13.45
C ASN A 705 -34.59 -5.33 -12.33
N LEU A 706 -35.72 -5.16 -11.66
CA LEU A 706 -35.85 -4.41 -10.41
C LEU A 706 -35.90 -5.42 -9.26
N GLY A 707 -34.79 -5.54 -8.55
CA GLY A 707 -34.67 -6.38 -7.37
C GLY A 707 -35.13 -5.68 -6.10
N ASN A 708 -35.07 -6.42 -4.99
CA ASN A 708 -35.57 -6.05 -3.66
C ASN A 708 -37.10 -6.17 -3.51
N THR A 709 -37.55 -6.83 -2.44
CA THR A 709 -38.97 -7.16 -2.19
C THR A 709 -39.63 -6.13 -1.27
N THR A 710 -39.24 -4.85 -1.41
CA THR A 710 -39.59 -3.75 -0.50
C THR A 710 -41.08 -3.63 -0.24
N TYR A 711 -41.91 -3.76 -1.28
CA TYR A 711 -43.37 -3.69 -1.14
C TYR A 711 -43.92 -4.66 -0.09
N GLN A 712 -43.43 -5.89 -0.09
CA GLN A 712 -43.84 -6.95 0.83
C GLN A 712 -43.13 -6.81 2.19
N GLN A 713 -41.90 -6.29 2.21
CA GLN A 713 -41.15 -6.05 3.45
C GLN A 713 -41.77 -4.93 4.30
N LEU A 714 -42.38 -3.91 3.71
CA LEU A 714 -43.03 -2.81 4.43
C LEU A 714 -44.04 -3.30 5.49
N ALA A 715 -44.76 -4.39 5.21
CA ALA A 715 -45.76 -4.98 6.10
C ALA A 715 -45.16 -5.58 7.40
N GLN A 716 -43.84 -5.72 7.48
CA GLN A 716 -43.15 -6.21 8.68
C GLN A 716 -42.79 -5.09 9.65
N PHE A 717 -42.61 -3.88 9.13
CA PHE A 717 -42.19 -2.72 9.90
C PHE A 717 -43.36 -1.79 10.24
N LEU A 718 -44.42 -1.80 9.42
CA LEU A 718 -45.55 -0.90 9.53
C LEU A 718 -46.89 -1.66 9.56
N GLN A 719 -47.89 -1.05 10.21
CA GLN A 719 -49.27 -1.54 10.25
C GLN A 719 -50.27 -0.40 10.01
N GLY A 720 -51.49 -0.77 9.60
CA GLY A 720 -52.61 0.16 9.45
C GLY A 720 -52.36 1.27 8.40
N PRO A 721 -52.82 2.52 8.64
CA PRO A 721 -52.72 3.61 7.65
C PRO A 721 -51.30 3.97 7.22
N LYS A 722 -50.31 3.79 8.11
CA LYS A 722 -48.90 4.05 7.79
C LYS A 722 -48.35 3.09 6.74
N LEU A 723 -48.74 1.81 6.82
CA LEU A 723 -48.36 0.81 5.82
C LEU A 723 -48.92 1.16 4.44
N LEU A 724 -50.19 1.54 4.37
CA LEU A 724 -50.85 1.92 3.11
C LEU A 724 -50.19 3.14 2.47
N ASN A 725 -49.85 4.17 3.27
CA ASN A 725 -49.14 5.34 2.76
C ASN A 725 -47.75 4.98 2.20
N ALA A 726 -46.95 4.23 2.96
CA ALA A 726 -45.62 3.82 2.50
C ALA A 726 -45.67 2.92 1.24
N GLN A 727 -46.64 2.00 1.17
CA GLN A 727 -46.89 1.18 -0.02
C GLN A 727 -47.32 2.02 -1.23
N GLN A 728 -48.15 3.04 -1.03
CA GLN A 728 -48.53 3.96 -2.10
C GLN A 728 -47.33 4.79 -2.60
N GLN A 729 -46.47 5.26 -1.70
CA GLN A 729 -45.24 5.96 -2.07
C GLN A 729 -44.29 5.06 -2.87
N TYR A 730 -44.12 3.80 -2.44
CA TYR A 730 -43.36 2.80 -3.20
C TYR A 730 -43.92 2.59 -4.61
N ILE A 731 -45.24 2.41 -4.73
CA ILE A 731 -45.91 2.25 -6.03
C ILE A 731 -45.70 3.48 -6.91
N ASN A 732 -45.84 4.70 -6.37
CA ASN A 732 -45.64 5.93 -7.13
C ASN A 732 -44.20 6.08 -7.62
N PHE A 733 -43.22 5.77 -6.75
CA PHE A 733 -41.81 5.73 -7.11
C PHE A 733 -41.55 4.71 -8.23
N LEU A 734 -42.06 3.48 -8.06
CA LEU A 734 -41.88 2.40 -9.01
C LEU A 734 -42.50 2.73 -10.38
N LYS A 735 -43.71 3.30 -10.40
CA LYS A 735 -44.37 3.79 -11.63
C LYS A 735 -43.49 4.78 -12.39
N SER A 736 -42.96 5.78 -11.68
CA SER A 736 -42.09 6.79 -12.27
C SER A 736 -40.81 6.17 -12.85
N LEU A 737 -40.18 5.28 -12.08
CA LEU A 737 -38.95 4.60 -12.49
C LEU A 737 -39.18 3.69 -13.71
N VAL A 738 -40.20 2.84 -13.68
CA VAL A 738 -40.55 1.92 -14.78
C VAL A 738 -40.81 2.68 -16.08
N LYS A 739 -41.60 3.76 -16.01
CA LYS A 739 -41.87 4.62 -17.17
C LYS A 739 -40.58 5.22 -17.75
N LYS A 740 -39.68 5.74 -16.90
CA LYS A 740 -38.39 6.29 -17.33
C LYS A 740 -37.50 5.22 -17.97
N ILE A 741 -37.44 4.00 -17.41
CA ILE A 741 -36.66 2.89 -17.98
C ILE A 741 -37.18 2.52 -19.36
N LYS A 742 -38.50 2.35 -19.52
CA LYS A 742 -39.12 2.01 -20.81
C LYS A 742 -38.97 3.11 -21.86
N LEU A 743 -38.92 4.38 -21.44
CA LEU A 743 -38.58 5.48 -22.34
C LEU A 743 -37.11 5.43 -22.79
N ALA A 744 -36.20 5.06 -21.89
CA ALA A 744 -34.76 4.97 -22.19
C ALA A 744 -34.40 3.75 -23.06
N ASP A 745 -35.06 2.61 -22.83
CA ASP A 745 -34.91 1.36 -23.58
C ASP A 745 -36.26 0.64 -23.75
N PRO A 746 -36.97 0.89 -24.85
CA PRO A 746 -38.27 0.25 -25.11
C PRO A 746 -38.15 -1.21 -25.57
N SER A 747 -36.95 -1.66 -25.95
CA SER A 747 -36.75 -2.93 -26.66
C SER A 747 -36.64 -4.14 -25.74
N ARG A 748 -36.16 -3.94 -24.51
CA ARG A 748 -35.89 -5.03 -23.56
C ARG A 748 -37.04 -5.23 -22.58
N PRO A 749 -37.29 -6.49 -22.15
CA PRO A 749 -38.19 -6.75 -21.05
C PRO A 749 -37.66 -6.16 -19.74
N LEU A 750 -38.57 -5.65 -18.92
CA LEU A 750 -38.38 -5.13 -17.59
C LEU A 750 -39.14 -6.03 -16.60
N THR A 751 -38.41 -6.59 -15.65
CA THR A 751 -38.93 -7.52 -14.64
C THR A 751 -38.81 -6.95 -13.24
N ILE A 752 -39.62 -7.46 -12.30
CA ILE A 752 -39.51 -7.10 -10.88
C ILE A 752 -39.51 -8.36 -10.01
N ASP A 753 -38.68 -8.36 -8.97
CA ASP A 753 -38.57 -9.46 -8.02
C ASP A 753 -39.61 -9.34 -6.89
N LEU A 754 -40.32 -10.44 -6.62
CA LEU A 754 -41.31 -10.60 -5.57
C LEU A 754 -40.99 -11.82 -4.70
N LEU A 755 -41.25 -11.70 -3.41
CA LEU A 755 -41.12 -12.79 -2.45
C LEU A 755 -42.29 -13.77 -2.62
N CYS A 756 -42.01 -15.07 -2.66
CA CYS A 756 -43.04 -16.09 -2.58
C CYS A 756 -43.64 -16.15 -1.16
N SER A 757 -44.74 -15.44 -0.95
CA SER A 757 -45.45 -15.34 0.32
C SER A 757 -46.95 -15.60 0.15
N PRO A 758 -47.73 -15.73 1.24
CA PRO A 758 -49.19 -15.89 1.16
C PRO A 758 -49.90 -14.79 0.35
N THR A 759 -49.33 -13.58 0.27
CA THR A 759 -49.89 -12.41 -0.43
C THR A 759 -49.41 -12.29 -1.88
N LEU A 760 -48.63 -13.25 -2.40
CA LEU A 760 -48.02 -13.18 -3.73
C LEU A 760 -49.05 -12.90 -4.83
N GLY A 761 -50.15 -13.65 -4.87
CA GLY A 761 -51.17 -13.49 -5.91
C GLY A 761 -51.85 -12.11 -5.90
N GLN A 762 -52.10 -11.56 -4.71
CA GLN A 762 -52.65 -10.20 -4.57
C GLN A 762 -51.64 -9.14 -5.02
N THR A 763 -50.37 -9.32 -4.65
CA THR A 763 -49.28 -8.40 -5.00
C THR A 763 -49.05 -8.35 -6.50
N ILE A 764 -49.03 -9.52 -7.18
CA ILE A 764 -48.89 -9.61 -8.64
C ILE A 764 -50.04 -8.87 -9.33
N ARG A 765 -51.30 -9.14 -8.94
CA ARG A 765 -52.47 -8.48 -9.54
C ARG A 765 -52.41 -6.96 -9.37
N LEU A 766 -52.15 -6.49 -8.16
CA LEU A 766 -52.04 -5.07 -7.86
C LEU A 766 -50.95 -4.39 -8.71
N LEU A 767 -49.74 -4.96 -8.76
CA LEU A 767 -48.64 -4.37 -9.51
C LEU A 767 -48.88 -4.41 -11.01
N HIS A 768 -49.47 -5.48 -11.53
CA HIS A 768 -49.81 -5.60 -12.95
C HIS A 768 -50.91 -4.61 -13.36
N GLU A 769 -51.94 -4.41 -12.53
CA GLU A 769 -53.00 -3.43 -12.77
C GLU A 769 -52.49 -1.99 -12.70
N GLN A 770 -51.59 -1.69 -11.75
CA GLN A 770 -51.08 -0.34 -11.52
C GLN A 770 -49.91 0.02 -12.45
N ILE A 771 -49.14 -0.98 -12.91
CA ILE A 771 -47.89 -0.81 -13.68
C ILE A 771 -47.82 -1.89 -14.78
N PRO A 772 -48.68 -1.80 -15.82
CA PRO A 772 -48.76 -2.80 -16.89
C PRO A 772 -47.48 -2.88 -17.74
N GLU A 773 -46.58 -1.91 -17.65
CA GLU A 773 -45.30 -1.88 -18.36
C GLU A 773 -44.25 -2.88 -17.82
N ILE A 774 -44.55 -3.60 -16.73
CA ILE A 774 -43.74 -4.70 -16.21
C ILE A 774 -44.05 -5.98 -17.01
N ASP A 775 -43.06 -6.51 -17.72
CA ASP A 775 -43.26 -7.61 -18.67
C ASP A 775 -43.32 -9.00 -18.00
N ALA A 776 -42.64 -9.18 -16.85
CA ALA A 776 -42.67 -10.42 -16.08
C ALA A 776 -42.30 -10.25 -14.60
N PHE A 777 -42.74 -11.19 -13.76
CA PHE A 777 -42.46 -11.20 -12.33
C PHE A 777 -41.45 -12.28 -11.93
N GLY A 778 -40.36 -11.86 -11.28
CA GLY A 778 -39.34 -12.74 -10.75
C GLY A 778 -39.69 -13.23 -9.34
N LEU A 779 -39.85 -14.53 -9.15
CA LEU A 779 -40.25 -15.12 -7.89
C LEU A 779 -39.03 -15.57 -7.08
N ILE A 780 -38.89 -15.06 -5.85
CA ILE A 780 -37.84 -15.42 -4.90
C ILE A 780 -38.33 -16.55 -3.99
N ILE A 781 -37.60 -17.67 -3.99
CA ILE A 781 -37.87 -18.84 -3.15
C ILE A 781 -36.82 -18.90 -2.03
N ASN A 782 -37.25 -18.54 -0.82
CA ASN A 782 -36.45 -18.55 0.41
C ASN A 782 -36.43 -19.93 1.10
N ASN A 783 -37.49 -20.73 0.97
CA ASN A 783 -37.64 -22.04 1.61
C ASN A 783 -38.60 -22.95 0.84
N LYS A 784 -38.69 -24.22 1.28
CA LYS A 784 -39.50 -25.24 0.61
C LYS A 784 -41.01 -24.96 0.69
N GLU A 785 -41.47 -24.29 1.75
CA GLU A 785 -42.89 -23.96 1.91
C GLU A 785 -43.35 -22.90 0.93
N ALA A 786 -42.46 -21.98 0.55
CA ALA A 786 -42.74 -20.89 -0.37
C ALA A 786 -43.20 -21.38 -1.76
N LEU A 787 -42.78 -22.58 -2.16
CA LEU A 787 -43.24 -23.23 -3.39
C LEU A 787 -44.77 -23.41 -3.44
N LYS A 788 -45.44 -23.55 -2.30
CA LYS A 788 -46.90 -23.74 -2.22
C LYS A 788 -47.69 -22.50 -2.65
N PHE A 789 -47.07 -21.33 -2.63
CA PHE A 789 -47.71 -20.07 -3.01
C PHE A 789 -47.65 -19.80 -4.51
N ILE A 790 -46.85 -20.56 -5.25
CA ILE A 790 -46.79 -20.47 -6.71
C ILE A 790 -48.02 -21.22 -7.25
N ARG A 791 -48.94 -20.48 -7.87
CA ARG A 791 -50.17 -21.05 -8.43
C ARG A 791 -50.17 -20.92 -9.96
N PRO A 792 -50.76 -21.89 -10.68
CA PRO A 792 -50.82 -21.87 -12.14
C PRO A 792 -51.81 -20.83 -12.71
N ASP A 793 -52.64 -20.19 -11.88
CA ASP A 793 -53.70 -19.25 -12.28
C ASP A 793 -53.25 -17.79 -12.42
N PHE A 794 -51.96 -17.50 -12.33
CA PHE A 794 -51.47 -16.11 -12.35
C PHE A 794 -51.70 -15.37 -13.68
N ASN A 795 -51.96 -16.07 -14.80
CA ASN A 795 -52.20 -15.50 -16.15
C ASN A 795 -51.20 -14.42 -16.62
N ILE A 796 -50.05 -14.29 -15.93
CA ILE A 796 -49.02 -13.27 -16.12
C ILE A 796 -47.67 -13.98 -16.18
N PRO A 797 -46.74 -13.59 -17.06
CA PRO A 797 -45.42 -14.21 -17.13
C PRO A 797 -44.63 -14.09 -15.82
N TYR A 798 -44.12 -15.21 -15.32
CA TYR A 798 -43.22 -15.24 -14.17
C TYR A 798 -42.06 -16.24 -14.34
N PHE A 799 -41.05 -16.13 -13.49
CA PHE A 799 -39.88 -17.02 -13.45
C PHE A 799 -39.31 -17.12 -12.05
N LEU A 800 -38.38 -18.03 -11.78
CA LEU A 800 -37.71 -18.10 -10.48
C LEU A 800 -36.47 -17.23 -10.51
N SER A 801 -36.51 -16.11 -9.81
CA SER A 801 -35.47 -15.09 -9.87
C SER A 801 -34.33 -15.32 -8.87
N SER A 802 -34.58 -16.14 -7.85
CA SER A 802 -33.57 -16.68 -6.95
C SER A 802 -34.13 -17.93 -6.28
N ALA A 803 -33.39 -19.04 -6.35
CA ALA A 803 -33.74 -20.28 -5.66
C ALA A 803 -32.51 -20.98 -5.09
N ASP A 804 -32.56 -21.32 -3.81
CA ASP A 804 -31.54 -22.16 -3.17
C ASP A 804 -31.57 -23.57 -3.79
N PRO A 805 -30.45 -24.07 -4.34
CA PRO A 805 -30.36 -25.43 -4.85
C PRO A 805 -30.80 -26.52 -3.86
N ASN A 806 -30.61 -26.31 -2.55
CA ASN A 806 -31.05 -27.25 -1.51
C ASN A 806 -32.58 -27.35 -1.44
N THR A 807 -33.28 -26.25 -1.67
CA THR A 807 -34.75 -26.15 -1.54
C THR A 807 -35.47 -26.88 -2.67
N LEU A 808 -34.88 -26.90 -3.86
CA LEU A 808 -35.44 -27.53 -5.07
C LEU A 808 -35.04 -29.00 -5.26
N LYS A 809 -34.59 -29.67 -4.20
CA LYS A 809 -34.09 -31.04 -4.26
C LYS A 809 -35.14 -31.99 -4.87
N ASN A 810 -34.83 -32.51 -6.07
CA ASN A 810 -35.67 -33.41 -6.89
C ASN A 810 -36.84 -32.76 -7.64
N THR A 811 -36.95 -31.43 -7.67
CA THR A 811 -37.96 -30.71 -8.46
C THR A 811 -37.28 -29.82 -9.50
N HIS A 812 -37.56 -30.06 -10.78
CA HIS A 812 -37.11 -29.20 -11.88
C HIS A 812 -38.30 -28.36 -12.37
N PRO A 813 -38.37 -27.06 -12.02
CA PRO A 813 -39.43 -26.19 -12.50
C PRO A 813 -39.42 -26.12 -14.04
N GLN A 814 -40.59 -26.11 -14.67
CA GLN A 814 -40.75 -26.17 -16.14
C GLN A 814 -40.46 -24.85 -16.89
N GLY A 815 -39.82 -23.86 -16.26
CA GLY A 815 -39.28 -22.73 -17.02
C GLY A 815 -38.16 -21.98 -16.32
N GLY A 816 -37.97 -20.70 -16.68
CA GLY A 816 -36.80 -19.91 -16.33
C GLY A 816 -36.44 -19.86 -14.84
N ILE A 817 -35.19 -20.17 -14.52
CA ILE A 817 -34.71 -20.19 -13.13
C ILE A 817 -33.32 -19.57 -13.02
N PHE A 818 -33.10 -18.79 -11.96
CA PHE A 818 -31.80 -18.41 -11.44
C PHE A 818 -31.51 -19.13 -10.14
N TYR A 819 -30.46 -19.95 -10.13
CA TYR A 819 -29.93 -20.50 -8.88
C TYR A 819 -29.20 -19.40 -8.08
N ALA A 820 -29.36 -19.47 -6.76
CA ALA A 820 -29.08 -18.37 -5.84
C ALA A 820 -27.67 -17.79 -5.93
N ASN A 821 -26.62 -18.59 -6.22
CA ASN A 821 -25.27 -18.08 -6.45
C ASN A 821 -24.38 -19.06 -7.27
N TRP A 822 -23.46 -18.54 -8.09
CA TRP A 822 -22.43 -19.34 -8.76
C TRP A 822 -21.44 -19.95 -7.76
N GLN A 823 -20.98 -19.14 -6.81
CA GLN A 823 -20.03 -19.53 -5.78
C GLN A 823 -20.46 -18.91 -4.46
N ASP A 824 -20.28 -19.64 -3.36
CA ASP A 824 -20.39 -19.08 -2.01
C ASP A 824 -19.49 -17.86 -1.87
N GLN A 825 -20.04 -16.80 -1.31
CA GLN A 825 -19.32 -15.56 -1.05
C GLN A 825 -18.92 -15.50 0.42
N GLN A 826 -17.70 -15.03 0.68
CA GLN A 826 -17.29 -14.57 2.00
C GLN A 826 -16.88 -13.11 1.84
N SER A 827 -17.70 -12.21 2.38
CA SER A 827 -17.50 -10.78 2.25
C SER A 827 -17.81 -10.05 3.55
N GLY A 828 -16.79 -9.50 4.21
CA GLY A 828 -16.95 -8.78 5.48
C GLY A 828 -17.69 -9.63 6.51
N ASN A 829 -18.89 -9.17 6.91
CA ASN A 829 -19.75 -9.82 7.91
C ASN A 829 -20.84 -10.73 7.31
N ALA A 830 -20.71 -11.15 6.05
CA ALA A 830 -21.69 -11.99 5.37
C ALA A 830 -21.02 -13.19 4.68
N ILE A 831 -21.59 -14.36 4.90
CA ILE A 831 -21.20 -15.61 4.24
C ILE A 831 -22.43 -16.24 3.61
N THR A 832 -22.33 -16.56 2.32
CA THR A 832 -23.37 -17.35 1.65
C THR A 832 -22.94 -18.80 1.55
N LEU A 833 -23.89 -19.73 1.71
CA LEU A 833 -23.68 -21.17 1.60
C LEU A 833 -24.56 -21.82 0.51
N ASP A 834 -25.21 -20.98 -0.29
CA ASP A 834 -26.19 -21.29 -1.33
C ASP A 834 -25.59 -21.37 -2.75
N GLY A 835 -24.27 -21.25 -2.87
CA GLY A 835 -23.55 -21.31 -4.13
C GLY A 835 -23.45 -22.72 -4.72
N LEU A 836 -23.38 -22.81 -6.05
CA LEU A 836 -23.10 -24.06 -6.78
C LEU A 836 -21.67 -24.56 -6.58
N LYS A 837 -20.77 -23.65 -6.21
CA LYS A 837 -19.40 -23.89 -5.76
C LYS A 837 -19.22 -23.34 -4.34
N ASP A 838 -18.31 -23.92 -3.57
CA ASP A 838 -18.00 -23.42 -2.23
C ASP A 838 -17.08 -22.19 -2.25
N VAL A 839 -16.78 -21.61 -1.09
CA VAL A 839 -16.01 -20.34 -0.98
C VAL A 839 -14.63 -20.45 -1.65
N TRP A 840 -14.08 -21.66 -1.75
CA TRP A 840 -12.75 -21.96 -2.28
C TRP A 840 -12.79 -22.39 -3.76
N GLY A 841 -13.97 -22.39 -4.38
CA GLY A 841 -14.16 -22.75 -5.79
C GLY A 841 -14.25 -24.25 -6.07
N ARG A 842 -14.53 -25.08 -5.06
CA ARG A 842 -14.77 -26.52 -5.22
C ARG A 842 -16.24 -26.76 -5.56
N ASN A 843 -16.50 -27.73 -6.44
CA ASN A 843 -17.82 -28.02 -6.98
C ASN A 843 -18.70 -28.72 -5.93
N LYS A 844 -19.88 -28.16 -5.67
CA LYS A 844 -20.88 -28.82 -4.84
C LYS A 844 -21.68 -29.83 -5.68
N ARG A 845 -22.36 -30.78 -5.02
CA ARG A 845 -23.24 -31.77 -5.64
C ARG A 845 -24.26 -31.17 -6.62
N TYR A 846 -24.81 -30.01 -6.28
CA TYR A 846 -25.88 -29.38 -7.06
C TYR A 846 -25.44 -28.93 -8.44
N LEU A 847 -24.19 -28.46 -8.59
CA LEU A 847 -23.63 -28.08 -9.89
C LEU A 847 -23.70 -29.25 -10.88
N TYR A 848 -23.37 -30.46 -10.43
CA TYR A 848 -23.49 -31.69 -11.23
C TYR A 848 -24.93 -32.03 -11.61
N GLN A 849 -25.87 -31.95 -10.66
CA GLN A 849 -27.28 -32.24 -10.93
C GLN A 849 -27.89 -31.29 -11.97
N ILE A 850 -27.59 -30.00 -11.82
CA ILE A 850 -28.05 -28.94 -12.73
C ILE A 850 -27.40 -29.12 -14.10
N SER A 851 -26.08 -29.33 -14.13
CA SER A 851 -25.38 -29.50 -15.40
C SER A 851 -25.87 -30.74 -16.15
N LYS A 852 -26.17 -31.84 -15.47
CA LYS A 852 -26.75 -33.02 -16.10
C LYS A 852 -28.14 -32.72 -16.68
N ALA A 853 -28.99 -32.01 -15.93
CA ALA A 853 -30.33 -31.63 -16.37
C ALA A 853 -30.30 -30.66 -17.57
N TRP A 854 -29.27 -29.84 -17.69
CA TRP A 854 -29.12 -28.84 -18.76
C TRP A 854 -28.17 -29.26 -19.88
N HIS A 855 -27.76 -30.54 -19.93
CA HIS A 855 -26.86 -31.11 -20.95
C HIS A 855 -25.46 -30.47 -21.00
N GLY A 856 -24.93 -30.04 -19.85
CA GLY A 856 -23.55 -29.58 -19.71
C GLY A 856 -22.52 -30.71 -19.62
N SER A 857 -21.25 -30.35 -19.64
CA SER A 857 -20.11 -31.26 -19.83
C SER A 857 -19.16 -31.35 -18.63
N ILE A 858 -19.64 -31.15 -17.40
CA ILE A 858 -18.77 -31.16 -16.22
C ILE A 858 -18.46 -32.59 -15.70
N PRO A 859 -17.32 -32.79 -15.01
CA PRO A 859 -16.93 -34.11 -14.49
C PRO A 859 -17.96 -34.72 -13.52
N ALA A 860 -17.99 -36.06 -13.47
CA ALA A 860 -18.88 -36.80 -12.59
C ALA A 860 -18.64 -36.48 -11.09
N TYR A 861 -19.73 -36.34 -10.35
CA TYR A 861 -19.71 -36.14 -8.90
C TYR A 861 -19.88 -37.48 -8.17
N ASN A 862 -18.76 -38.07 -7.73
CA ASN A 862 -18.69 -39.39 -7.08
C ASN A 862 -18.33 -39.31 -5.59
N LEU A 863 -18.85 -38.30 -4.88
CA LEU A 863 -18.66 -38.19 -3.43
C LEU A 863 -19.83 -38.82 -2.66
N PRO A 864 -19.57 -39.63 -1.62
CA PRO A 864 -20.62 -40.16 -0.76
C PRO A 864 -21.29 -39.04 0.04
N THR A 865 -22.51 -39.29 0.52
CA THR A 865 -23.18 -38.32 1.40
C THR A 865 -22.52 -38.34 2.78
N ILE A 866 -22.32 -37.18 3.39
CA ILE A 866 -21.75 -37.09 4.74
C ILE A 866 -22.74 -36.47 5.72
N LYS A 867 -22.55 -36.74 7.01
CA LYS A 867 -23.27 -36.12 8.13
C LYS A 867 -22.35 -35.82 9.30
N ILE A 868 -22.71 -34.84 10.12
CA ILE A 868 -22.03 -34.58 11.39
C ILE A 868 -22.69 -35.41 12.50
N LEU A 869 -21.93 -36.31 13.13
CA LEU A 869 -22.32 -36.95 14.38
C LEU A 869 -21.99 -36.01 15.55
N LYS A 870 -23.04 -35.44 16.13
CA LYS A 870 -22.96 -34.59 17.32
C LYS A 870 -22.68 -35.42 18.57
N PRO A 871 -21.98 -34.87 19.57
CA PRO A 871 -21.82 -35.53 20.86
C PRO A 871 -23.17 -35.56 21.60
N ALA A 872 -23.47 -36.68 22.25
CA ALA A 872 -24.62 -36.81 23.16
C ALA A 872 -24.28 -36.26 24.56
N LEU A 873 -23.72 -35.04 24.61
CA LEU A 873 -23.27 -34.36 25.83
C LEU A 873 -23.90 -32.97 25.90
N THR A 874 -24.16 -32.49 27.12
CA THR A 874 -24.67 -31.14 27.36
C THR A 874 -23.67 -30.10 26.86
N THR A 875 -24.12 -29.21 25.98
CA THR A 875 -23.31 -28.12 25.42
C THR A 875 -23.33 -26.90 26.33
N THR A 876 -22.39 -26.78 27.26
CA THR A 876 -22.17 -25.56 28.06
C THR A 876 -21.06 -24.71 27.45
N ALA A 877 -21.13 -23.38 27.62
CA ALA A 877 -20.07 -22.49 27.17
C ALA A 877 -18.74 -22.84 27.83
N GLY A 878 -17.66 -22.87 27.05
CA GLY A 878 -16.32 -23.30 27.48
C GLY A 878 -16.07 -24.82 27.42
N ALA A 879 -17.11 -25.65 27.24
CA ALA A 879 -16.93 -27.09 27.09
C ALA A 879 -16.11 -27.43 25.82
N TYR A 880 -15.34 -28.52 25.86
CA TYR A 880 -14.54 -28.99 24.73
C TYR A 880 -15.08 -30.34 24.25
N LEU A 881 -15.84 -30.34 23.15
CA LEU A 881 -16.67 -31.48 22.76
C LEU A 881 -16.24 -32.10 21.41
N PRO A 882 -16.30 -33.44 21.28
CA PRO A 882 -15.92 -34.13 20.06
C PRO A 882 -17.06 -34.17 19.03
N TYR A 883 -16.74 -33.90 17.77
CA TYR A 883 -17.61 -34.08 16.61
C TYR A 883 -16.97 -35.06 15.64
N ASN A 884 -17.75 -35.98 15.08
CA ASN A 884 -17.26 -36.98 14.14
C ASN A 884 -17.97 -36.87 12.79
N ALA A 885 -17.24 -37.09 11.71
CA ALA A 885 -17.82 -37.20 10.38
C ALA A 885 -18.44 -38.59 10.18
N LEU A 886 -19.64 -38.64 9.62
CA LEU A 886 -20.30 -39.85 9.13
C LEU A 886 -20.25 -39.86 7.61
N ILE A 887 -20.04 -41.03 7.03
CA ILE A 887 -20.07 -41.27 5.58
C ILE A 887 -21.13 -42.33 5.28
N TYR A 888 -21.97 -42.07 4.27
CA TYR A 888 -22.95 -43.03 3.79
C TYR A 888 -22.34 -43.87 2.66
N LEU A 889 -22.09 -45.14 2.93
CA LEU A 889 -21.53 -46.13 2.00
C LEU A 889 -22.32 -47.44 2.10
N THR A 890 -22.51 -48.15 0.99
CA THR A 890 -23.17 -49.48 1.00
C THR A 890 -24.49 -49.52 1.77
N ASN A 891 -25.35 -48.50 1.58
CA ASN A 891 -26.63 -48.32 2.28
C ASN A 891 -26.58 -48.19 3.82
N LYS A 892 -25.40 -47.93 4.41
CA LYS A 892 -25.22 -47.74 5.86
C LYS A 892 -24.38 -46.49 6.17
N TRP A 893 -24.60 -45.93 7.37
CA TRP A 893 -23.76 -44.85 7.89
C TRP A 893 -22.56 -45.42 8.64
N HIS A 894 -21.36 -44.95 8.30
CA HIS A 894 -20.10 -45.32 8.95
C HIS A 894 -19.45 -44.08 9.56
N ILE A 895 -18.82 -44.22 10.72
CA ILE A 895 -17.99 -43.16 11.29
C ILE A 895 -16.69 -43.10 10.50
N ALA A 896 -16.39 -41.95 9.91
CA ALA A 896 -15.25 -41.72 9.03
C ALA A 896 -13.90 -42.08 9.67
N ALA A 897 -13.79 -41.93 10.99
CA ALA A 897 -12.55 -42.22 11.73
C ALA A 897 -12.20 -43.72 11.77
N TYR A 898 -13.15 -44.62 11.48
CA TYR A 898 -12.96 -46.07 11.54
C TYR A 898 -12.95 -46.74 10.16
N ILE A 899 -12.98 -45.96 9.08
CA ILE A 899 -12.98 -46.48 7.70
C ILE A 899 -11.82 -45.88 6.92
N ASN A 900 -11.21 -46.68 6.05
CA ASN A 900 -10.17 -46.18 5.16
C ASN A 900 -10.85 -45.43 4.00
N THR A 901 -10.69 -44.12 3.97
CA THR A 901 -11.28 -43.23 2.97
C THR A 901 -10.23 -42.27 2.46
N ASP A 902 -10.28 -41.94 1.17
CA ASP A 902 -9.41 -40.94 0.55
C ASP A 902 -9.96 -39.51 0.65
N LEU A 903 -11.07 -39.33 1.39
CA LEU A 903 -11.67 -38.03 1.65
C LEU A 903 -10.85 -37.21 2.65
N LYS A 904 -10.64 -35.94 2.32
CA LYS A 904 -10.08 -34.94 3.24
C LYS A 904 -11.21 -34.18 3.91
N PHE A 905 -11.17 -34.11 5.24
CA PHE A 905 -12.20 -33.45 6.05
C PHE A 905 -11.68 -32.14 6.63
N GLU A 906 -12.49 -31.09 6.53
CA GLU A 906 -12.24 -29.76 7.06
C GLU A 906 -13.44 -29.36 7.92
N TRP A 907 -13.17 -28.81 9.10
CA TRP A 907 -14.20 -28.38 10.05
C TRP A 907 -14.15 -26.88 10.27
N TYR A 908 -15.32 -26.26 10.25
CA TYR A 908 -15.49 -24.82 10.43
C TYR A 908 -16.57 -24.55 11.49
N LEU A 909 -16.31 -23.53 12.29
CA LEU A 909 -17.29 -22.93 13.18
C LEU A 909 -17.85 -21.68 12.48
N VAL A 910 -19.16 -21.70 12.22
CA VAL A 910 -19.87 -20.63 11.52
C VAL A 910 -20.70 -19.86 12.54
N LYS A 911 -20.44 -18.56 12.67
CA LYS A 911 -21.24 -17.64 13.48
C LYS A 911 -22.46 -17.23 12.66
N THR A 912 -23.62 -17.15 13.31
CA THR A 912 -24.87 -16.72 12.70
C THR A 912 -25.47 -15.52 13.41
N ASP A 913 -26.26 -14.75 12.67
CA ASP A 913 -27.12 -13.71 13.24
C ASP A 913 -28.35 -14.32 13.95
N SER A 914 -29.24 -13.45 14.45
CA SER A 914 -30.51 -13.85 15.11
C SER A 914 -31.48 -14.57 14.19
N TRP A 915 -31.30 -14.47 12.86
CA TRP A 915 -32.13 -15.12 11.85
C TRP A 915 -31.52 -16.42 11.33
N GLY A 916 -30.32 -16.77 11.79
CA GLY A 916 -29.60 -17.98 11.40
C GLY A 916 -28.73 -17.84 10.15
N ASN A 917 -28.54 -16.64 9.61
CA ASN A 917 -27.67 -16.41 8.45
C ASN A 917 -26.21 -16.39 8.89
N ALA A 918 -25.33 -16.97 8.07
CA ALA A 918 -23.91 -17.02 8.36
C ALA A 918 -23.26 -15.64 8.22
N THR A 919 -22.57 -15.19 9.27
CA THR A 919 -21.88 -13.89 9.30
C THR A 919 -20.36 -14.02 9.31
N ASP A 920 -19.85 -15.12 9.87
CA ASP A 920 -18.42 -15.39 9.95
C ASP A 920 -18.16 -16.92 9.96
N MET A 921 -17.00 -17.35 9.47
CA MET A 921 -16.62 -18.75 9.36
C MET A 921 -15.13 -18.92 9.65
N LYS A 922 -14.83 -19.63 10.74
CA LYS A 922 -13.47 -19.89 11.21
C LYS A 922 -13.17 -21.38 11.13
N LYS A 923 -12.03 -21.75 10.53
CA LYS A 923 -11.56 -23.14 10.53
C LYS A 923 -11.19 -23.56 11.95
N VAL A 924 -11.69 -24.72 12.39
CA VAL A 924 -11.45 -25.27 13.74
C VAL A 924 -10.66 -26.58 13.75
N GLY A 925 -10.54 -27.27 12.61
CA GLY A 925 -9.70 -28.46 12.53
C GLY A 925 -9.77 -29.19 11.18
N ASP A 926 -8.97 -30.24 11.07
CA ASP A 926 -8.87 -31.14 9.93
C ASP A 926 -9.00 -32.60 10.40
N GLY A 927 -9.47 -33.48 9.51
CA GLY A 927 -9.59 -34.92 9.77
C GLY A 927 -11.01 -35.40 10.12
N PRO A 928 -11.23 -36.72 10.21
CA PRO A 928 -12.57 -37.31 10.35
C PRO A 928 -13.22 -37.05 11.72
N LYS A 929 -12.48 -36.48 12.67
CA LYS A 929 -12.93 -36.09 14.01
C LYS A 929 -12.28 -34.76 14.39
N VAL A 930 -13.03 -33.89 15.05
CA VAL A 930 -12.53 -32.62 15.59
C VAL A 930 -13.04 -32.43 17.02
N TYR A 931 -12.32 -31.64 17.81
CA TYR A 931 -12.80 -31.15 19.09
C TYR A 931 -13.03 -29.64 19.00
N ILE A 932 -14.20 -29.19 19.43
CA ILE A 932 -14.61 -27.79 19.33
C ILE A 932 -14.84 -27.23 20.73
N SER A 933 -14.22 -26.08 21.03
CA SER A 933 -14.53 -25.32 22.23
C SER A 933 -15.84 -24.55 22.01
N ILE A 934 -16.82 -24.79 22.87
CA ILE A 934 -18.16 -24.21 22.74
C ILE A 934 -18.10 -22.72 23.13
N PRO A 935 -18.39 -21.79 22.21
CA PRO A 935 -18.38 -20.36 22.49
C PRO A 935 -19.54 -19.95 23.42
N GLN A 936 -19.44 -18.76 24.02
CA GLN A 936 -20.62 -18.12 24.63
C GLN A 936 -21.68 -17.83 23.56
N ASN A 937 -22.96 -17.88 23.93
CA ASN A 937 -24.10 -17.78 23.01
C ASN A 937 -24.06 -18.85 21.90
N SER A 938 -23.94 -20.12 22.30
CA SER A 938 -23.74 -21.26 21.39
C SER A 938 -24.90 -21.45 20.40
N GLU A 939 -26.08 -20.91 20.69
CA GLU A 939 -27.23 -20.84 19.79
C GLU A 939 -26.98 -20.01 18.52
N ARG A 940 -26.00 -19.11 18.54
CA ARG A 940 -25.55 -18.31 17.39
C ARG A 940 -24.41 -18.95 16.60
N TYR A 941 -24.11 -20.22 16.83
CA TYR A 941 -23.03 -20.91 16.12
C TYR A 941 -23.50 -22.23 15.54
N ARG A 942 -22.88 -22.60 14.42
CA ARG A 942 -23.12 -23.82 13.66
C ARG A 942 -21.79 -24.48 13.34
N VAL A 943 -21.80 -25.80 13.23
CA VAL A 943 -20.66 -26.58 12.75
C VAL A 943 -20.88 -26.88 11.29
N TYR A 944 -19.88 -26.56 10.48
CA TYR A 944 -19.84 -26.87 9.07
C TYR A 944 -18.71 -27.84 8.79
N LEU A 945 -19.06 -29.02 8.28
CA LEU A 945 -18.12 -30.06 7.87
C LEU A 945 -18.07 -30.07 6.35
N ILE A 946 -16.86 -30.07 5.81
CA ILE A 946 -16.59 -30.23 4.38
C ILE A 946 -15.74 -31.48 4.18
N ALA A 947 -16.14 -32.38 3.30
CA ALA A 947 -15.32 -33.48 2.81
C ALA A 947 -15.01 -33.28 1.32
N THR A 948 -13.75 -33.44 0.94
CA THR A 948 -13.27 -33.15 -0.41
C THR A 948 -12.53 -34.32 -1.05
N LYS A 949 -12.64 -34.38 -2.38
CA LYS A 949 -11.86 -35.27 -3.26
C LYS A 949 -11.64 -34.57 -4.60
N GLY A 950 -10.39 -34.24 -4.91
CA GLY A 950 -10.06 -33.41 -6.07
C GLY A 950 -10.76 -32.05 -5.99
N ASN A 951 -11.45 -31.65 -7.07
CA ASN A 951 -12.20 -30.38 -7.13
C ASN A 951 -13.65 -30.48 -6.64
N ASN A 952 -14.11 -31.64 -6.17
CA ASN A 952 -15.47 -31.82 -5.68
C ASN A 952 -15.50 -31.75 -4.15
N GLN A 953 -16.59 -31.23 -3.60
CA GLN A 953 -16.83 -31.19 -2.17
C GLN A 953 -18.27 -31.62 -1.83
N THR A 954 -18.42 -32.28 -0.69
CA THR A 954 -19.70 -32.55 -0.04
C THR A 954 -19.64 -32.01 1.38
N GLY A 955 -20.73 -31.44 1.88
CA GLY A 955 -20.76 -30.82 3.19
C GLY A 955 -22.02 -31.13 3.99
N ASP A 956 -21.95 -30.91 5.30
CA ASP A 956 -23.09 -30.93 6.22
C ASP A 956 -22.99 -29.78 7.22
N TYR A 957 -24.14 -29.23 7.61
CA TYR A 957 -24.25 -28.01 8.42
C TYR A 957 -25.27 -28.24 9.54
N THR A 958 -24.86 -28.07 10.80
CA THR A 958 -25.73 -28.35 11.97
C THR A 958 -25.50 -27.39 13.13
N THR A 959 -26.47 -27.31 14.05
CA THR A 959 -26.31 -26.69 15.38
C THR A 959 -25.21 -27.37 16.19
N LEU A 960 -24.54 -26.59 17.06
CA LEU A 960 -23.58 -27.14 18.04
C LEU A 960 -24.28 -28.09 19.03
N ASN A 961 -25.51 -27.76 19.42
CA ASN A 961 -26.26 -28.50 20.42
C ASN A 961 -27.30 -29.44 19.81
N THR A 962 -27.68 -30.45 20.58
CA THR A 962 -28.92 -31.21 20.36
C THR A 962 -30.01 -30.51 21.18
N PRO A 963 -31.03 -29.90 20.55
CA PRO A 963 -32.09 -29.24 21.30
C PRO A 963 -32.83 -30.26 22.17
N LEU A 964 -32.95 -29.97 23.47
CA LEU A 964 -33.79 -30.74 24.37
C LEU A 964 -35.24 -30.32 24.09
N GLN A 965 -36.01 -31.14 23.38
CA GLN A 965 -37.46 -30.96 23.32
C GLN A 965 -38.03 -31.48 24.63
N ILE A 966 -38.35 -30.57 25.55
CA ILE A 966 -39.17 -30.87 26.72
C ILE A 966 -40.61 -30.80 26.19
N ASN A 967 -41.23 -31.96 25.95
CA ASN A 967 -42.63 -32.07 25.57
C ASN A 967 -43.56 -31.67 26.71
#